data_AF-A0A0E0IZ83-F1
#
_entry.id   AF-A0A0E0IZ83-F1
#
_cell.length_a   1.000
_cell.length_b   1.000
_cell.length_c   1.000
_cell.angle_alpha   90.00
_cell.angle_beta   90.00
_cell.angle_gamma   90.00
#
_symmetry.space_group_name_H-M   'P 1'
#
loop_
_entity.id
_entity.type
_entity.pdbx_description
1 polymer ?
#
loop_
_entity_poly.entity_id
_entity_poly.type
_entity_poly.pdbx_seq_one_letter_code
_entity_poly.pdbx_strand_id
1 'polypeptide(L)'
;MAASNTTKSPAIGIDLGTTYSCVAVWRHDRSEAITNDQGNRITPSCVAFTAADRFVGDAAENQAALNPTNTIFEAQRLIGRRFSDKSVQEDIKLWPFKVIAGPDDRPTIVVQHEGKEMQFVPEEISAMVLSKLRDAAVAYLGEPVTDAVITVPKAIRRLRSACERAKRLLSFTAQTSIEVDSLHDGVDFCAKMSRSRFEELNKELFGKCVKAVEKCLEDAKMDKSAVHDVVLVGGSSRIPKLQSMLHDFFQEKKLRHSVNPDEAVAYGAAIQASILNGDSDDADADADDKKRVMILRDITPLSLGVEINFDHTMSVVIPRNTFIPTKNTRRYTTLYDNQIRVSFPVFEGESASTLDNNLLGKFVLSGVLPAPRGVPQIDVTFDFDTNGVLHVFAEDMGTGSKNNITITNHSGRLKKEDVERMSREARSYNRKRKRTRSSLQMNSGNLQLPGATGMENKPRSFSREADILASDCGEMASAPGDGKQGGGGGGPAVGIDLGTTYSCVAVWRHDRGEVIANDQGNRLTPSCVAFTADDDDSFVGDAAFNQSALNPTNTIFEVKRLIGRRFSDDSVQKDIKLWPFKVVAGQEDRPMIVVRHEGEERQFMPEEISSMVLAKMRETAEVYLGKTVTKAVITVPVYFNNAQRQATMDAGAIAGLNVMRIINEPTAAALAYCLEKMPVSNKGRMVLVFDLGGGTFDISLLNIDPGVNIDMGLFEVKATAGDTHLGGADFDNELVKHSLREFNRKHGSMDIESNQKALRRLRTACERAKRMLSSTMQTTIEVDSLHQGIDFRVTLTRSRFEELNKDLFSKCMEAMENCLRDAKVDKWSVDDVVLVGGSTRIPKVQKMLSEFFDGKELCRSINPDEAVAYGAAIQASILCGGTDDKRLVDMLLREVTPLSLGVETEDNCTMSVVIPRNTAIPTKKVKNFTTLYDNQINVSFPVYEGESANTKDNNLLGEFTLYGIPPAPKRVPSIDATFDIDANGVLNVSAEHKVTGQKNSITITNRSGRLNKEEIDRMALEAERHKMKRIKQNERYDIAVVAAAAEGGLSDDAALMRDLAGGVEGGSGDPIEAGLDSPVGGTDGEAACWQRILGWRGLGMTTTSEGEDAAGGSLTRGFGVCVDPK
;
A
#
# COMPACT_ATOMS: atom_id res chain seq x y z
N MET A 1 -49.51 25.24 -16.59
CA MET A 1 -49.69 24.81 -15.18
C MET A 1 -48.81 23.59 -14.95
N ALA A 2 -48.30 23.40 -13.72
CA ALA A 2 -47.63 22.20 -13.21
C ALA A 2 -46.78 21.36 -14.21
N ALA A 3 -45.49 21.67 -14.31
CA ALA A 3 -44.50 20.67 -14.75
C ALA A 3 -44.13 19.77 -13.56
N SER A 4 -44.10 18.45 -13.75
CA SER A 4 -43.80 17.49 -12.70
C SER A 4 -42.28 17.25 -12.57
N ASN A 5 -41.64 17.93 -11.62
CA ASN A 5 -40.27 17.61 -11.23
C ASN A 5 -40.18 16.17 -10.71
N THR A 6 -39.41 15.32 -11.39
CA THR A 6 -38.86 14.09 -10.80
C THR A 6 -37.46 14.41 -10.28
N THR A 7 -37.36 14.78 -9.00
CA THR A 7 -36.08 14.92 -8.30
C THR A 7 -35.33 13.59 -8.32
N LYS A 8 -34.03 13.61 -8.58
CA LYS A 8 -33.18 12.42 -8.39
C LYS A 8 -33.12 12.08 -6.90
N SER A 9 -33.25 10.79 -6.60
CA SER A 9 -32.99 10.20 -5.29
C SER A 9 -31.53 10.44 -4.87
N PRO A 10 -31.26 10.78 -3.58
CA PRO A 10 -29.90 10.79 -3.07
C PRO A 10 -29.33 9.37 -2.98
N ALA A 11 -28.07 9.22 -3.35
CA ALA A 11 -27.34 7.95 -3.29
C ALA A 11 -26.51 7.84 -1.99
N ILE A 12 -26.38 6.62 -1.45
CA ILE A 12 -25.67 6.34 -0.19
C ILE A 12 -24.51 5.34 -0.35
N GLY A 13 -23.45 5.53 0.41
CA GLY A 13 -22.41 4.52 0.63
C GLY A 13 -22.80 3.64 1.81
N ILE A 14 -22.61 2.33 1.71
CA ILE A 14 -22.87 1.36 2.77
C ILE A 14 -21.64 0.45 2.91
N ASP A 15 -21.11 0.30 4.12
CA ASP A 15 -20.24 -0.83 4.41
C ASP A 15 -21.10 -1.92 5.03
N LEU A 16 -21.40 -2.98 4.27
CA LEU A 16 -22.13 -4.13 4.79
C LEU A 16 -21.09 -5.03 5.45
N GLY A 17 -20.98 -4.93 6.77
CA GLY A 17 -20.04 -5.73 7.52
C GLY A 17 -20.57 -7.09 7.94
N THR A 18 -19.64 -7.97 8.29
CA THR A 18 -19.95 -9.31 8.80
C THR A 18 -20.44 -9.24 10.25
N THR A 19 -19.94 -8.27 11.03
CA THR A 19 -20.32 -8.04 12.44
C THR A 19 -21.03 -6.69 12.62
N TYR A 20 -20.47 -5.59 12.12
CA TYR A 20 -21.07 -4.25 12.18
C TYR A 20 -21.05 -3.59 10.80
N SER A 21 -22.14 -2.92 10.44
CA SER A 21 -22.33 -2.25 9.16
C SER A 21 -22.48 -0.73 9.34
N CYS A 22 -22.06 0.04 8.34
CA CYS A 22 -22.09 1.50 8.34
C CYS A 22 -22.88 2.02 7.13
N VAL A 23 -23.45 3.22 7.23
CA VAL A 23 -24.10 3.92 6.10
C VAL A 23 -23.74 5.41 6.13
N ALA A 24 -23.45 5.97 4.97
CA ALA A 24 -23.03 7.36 4.78
C ALA A 24 -23.65 7.96 3.52
N VAL A 25 -23.72 9.29 3.45
CA VAL A 25 -24.19 10.05 2.28
C VAL A 25 -23.19 11.11 1.88
N TRP A 26 -23.12 11.44 0.59
CA TRP A 26 -22.43 12.64 0.11
C TRP A 26 -23.42 13.82 0.08
N ARG A 27 -23.20 14.84 0.91
CA ARG A 27 -24.07 16.01 1.02
C ARG A 27 -23.26 17.22 1.45
N HIS A 28 -23.54 18.40 0.90
CA HIS A 28 -22.79 19.65 1.18
C HIS A 28 -21.27 19.48 0.95
N ASP A 29 -20.91 18.76 -0.13
CA ASP A 29 -19.53 18.49 -0.60
C ASP A 29 -18.61 17.81 0.42
N ARG A 30 -19.22 16.92 1.23
CA ARG A 30 -18.56 16.06 2.22
C ARG A 30 -19.30 14.74 2.39
N SER A 31 -18.57 13.71 2.83
CA SER A 31 -19.15 12.42 3.22
C SER A 31 -19.55 12.43 4.69
N GLU A 32 -20.82 12.13 4.98
CA GLU A 32 -21.37 12.13 6.34
C GLU A 32 -21.91 10.74 6.72
N ALA A 33 -21.30 10.10 7.72
CA ALA A 33 -21.78 8.83 8.26
C ALA A 33 -23.07 9.03 9.07
N ILE A 34 -24.13 8.34 8.69
CA ILE A 34 -25.48 8.52 9.22
C ILE A 34 -25.64 7.69 10.51
N THR A 35 -26.19 8.32 11.54
CA THR A 35 -26.53 7.65 12.81
C THR A 35 -27.80 6.81 12.67
N ASN A 36 -27.80 5.63 13.26
CA ASN A 36 -28.97 4.75 13.32
C ASN A 36 -30.03 5.26 14.33
N ASP A 37 -31.12 4.51 14.50
CA ASP A 37 -32.24 4.89 15.38
C ASP A 37 -31.94 4.79 16.90
N GLN A 38 -30.72 4.38 17.29
CA GLN A 38 -30.18 4.50 18.65
C GLN A 38 -29.11 5.60 18.78
N GLY A 39 -28.78 6.32 17.69
CA GLY A 39 -27.73 7.35 17.65
C GLY A 39 -26.33 6.85 17.29
N ASN A 40 -26.14 5.55 17.08
CA ASN A 40 -24.83 4.97 16.75
C ASN A 40 -24.48 5.15 15.26
N ARG A 41 -23.22 5.50 14.94
CA ARG A 41 -22.73 5.60 13.54
C ARG A 41 -22.44 4.25 12.86
N ILE A 42 -22.56 3.16 13.60
CA ILE A 42 -22.51 1.77 13.11
C ILE A 42 -23.74 1.03 13.63
N THR A 43 -24.19 0.03 12.88
CA THR A 43 -25.34 -0.82 13.22
C THR A 43 -24.90 -2.29 13.20
N PRO A 44 -25.18 -3.09 14.24
CA PRO A 44 -24.89 -4.53 14.23
C PRO A 44 -25.51 -5.25 13.03
N SER A 45 -24.80 -6.23 12.50
CA SER A 45 -25.14 -6.91 11.23
C SER A 45 -25.92 -8.20 11.49
N CYS A 46 -26.89 -8.10 12.39
CA CYS A 46 -27.64 -9.22 12.94
C CYS A 46 -29.16 -9.00 12.87
N VAL A 47 -29.90 -10.11 12.86
CA VAL A 47 -31.35 -10.19 12.73
C VAL A 47 -31.88 -11.23 13.71
N ALA A 48 -32.79 -10.85 14.61
CA ALA A 48 -33.38 -11.76 15.59
C ALA A 48 -34.86 -11.97 15.32
N PHE A 49 -35.31 -13.22 15.34
CA PHE A 49 -36.71 -13.62 15.14
C PHE A 49 -37.29 -14.15 16.46
N THR A 50 -38.39 -13.57 16.94
CA THR A 50 -39.14 -14.07 18.09
C THR A 50 -40.48 -14.68 17.66
N ALA A 51 -41.32 -15.10 18.61
CA ALA A 51 -42.64 -15.63 18.31
C ALA A 51 -43.58 -14.62 17.62
N ALA A 52 -43.33 -13.31 17.72
CA ALA A 52 -44.20 -12.24 17.20
C ALA A 52 -43.48 -11.16 16.38
N ASP A 53 -42.18 -10.93 16.62
CA ASP A 53 -41.44 -9.79 16.07
C ASP A 53 -40.13 -10.21 15.39
N ARG A 54 -39.60 -9.30 14.57
CA ARG A 54 -38.26 -9.42 13.96
C ARG A 54 -37.46 -8.14 14.18
N PHE A 55 -36.36 -8.27 14.91
CA PHE A 55 -35.43 -7.18 15.21
C PHE A 55 -34.23 -7.18 14.26
N VAL A 56 -33.60 -6.02 14.08
CA VAL A 56 -32.41 -5.84 13.23
C VAL A 56 -31.51 -4.77 13.85
N GLY A 57 -30.20 -5.00 13.87
CA GLY A 57 -29.23 -4.09 14.49
C GLY A 57 -29.12 -4.28 16.00
N ASP A 58 -28.92 -3.20 16.73
CA ASP A 58 -28.72 -3.13 18.18
C ASP A 58 -29.84 -3.89 18.93
N ALA A 59 -31.08 -3.81 18.43
CA ALA A 59 -32.23 -4.53 18.97
C ALA A 59 -32.21 -6.06 18.75
N ALA A 60 -31.47 -6.56 17.76
CA ALA A 60 -31.24 -7.99 17.54
C ALA A 60 -30.00 -8.49 18.30
N GLU A 61 -28.95 -7.68 18.42
CA GLU A 61 -27.75 -7.99 19.20
C GLU A 61 -28.11 -8.22 20.69
N ASN A 62 -28.97 -7.36 21.24
CA ASN A 62 -29.56 -7.54 22.58
C ASN A 62 -30.49 -8.76 22.73
N GLN A 63 -30.76 -9.51 21.66
CA GLN A 63 -31.47 -10.81 21.72
C GLN A 63 -30.52 -12.01 21.61
N ALA A 64 -29.27 -11.83 21.18
CA ALA A 64 -28.34 -12.94 20.94
C ALA A 64 -28.11 -13.81 22.19
N ALA A 65 -28.05 -13.22 23.38
CA ALA A 65 -27.88 -13.95 24.64
C ALA A 65 -29.15 -14.69 25.13
N LEU A 66 -30.35 -14.25 24.71
CA LEU A 66 -31.64 -14.77 25.20
C LEU A 66 -32.34 -15.69 24.19
N ASN A 67 -32.05 -15.52 22.90
CA ASN A 67 -32.63 -16.24 21.78
C ASN A 67 -31.55 -16.54 20.72
N PRO A 68 -30.43 -17.20 21.08
CA PRO A 68 -29.29 -17.40 20.18
C PRO A 68 -29.67 -18.19 18.93
N THR A 69 -30.49 -19.22 19.07
CA THR A 69 -30.88 -20.14 17.98
C THR A 69 -31.72 -19.49 16.87
N ASN A 70 -32.32 -18.32 17.13
CA ASN A 70 -33.06 -17.53 16.14
C ASN A 70 -32.48 -16.10 15.98
N THR A 71 -31.27 -15.85 16.49
CA THR A 71 -30.55 -14.58 16.30
C THR A 71 -29.40 -14.80 15.34
N ILE A 72 -29.60 -14.38 14.10
CA ILE A 72 -28.68 -14.61 12.99
C ILE A 72 -27.67 -13.47 12.94
N PHE A 73 -26.39 -13.81 12.90
CA PHE A 73 -25.26 -12.90 12.72
C PHE A 73 -24.31 -13.49 11.66
N GLU A 74 -23.34 -12.71 11.18
CA GLU A 74 -22.37 -13.11 10.14
C GLU A 74 -22.93 -13.65 8.80
N ALA A 75 -24.24 -13.56 8.53
CA ALA A 75 -24.90 -14.17 7.36
C ALA A 75 -24.22 -13.87 6.00
N GLN A 76 -23.54 -12.73 5.89
CA GLN A 76 -22.68 -12.38 4.76
C GLN A 76 -21.67 -13.47 4.35
N ARG A 77 -21.16 -14.28 5.31
CA ARG A 77 -20.20 -15.38 5.06
C ARG A 77 -20.77 -16.49 4.17
N LEU A 78 -22.09 -16.61 4.11
CA LEU A 78 -22.81 -17.63 3.35
C LEU A 78 -23.28 -17.15 1.97
N ILE A 79 -23.20 -15.84 1.68
CA ILE A 79 -23.67 -15.27 0.41
C ILE A 79 -22.88 -15.85 -0.77
N GLY A 80 -23.60 -16.32 -1.79
CA GLY A 80 -23.00 -16.95 -2.97
C GLY A 80 -22.19 -18.23 -2.71
N ARG A 81 -22.30 -18.84 -1.53
CA ARG A 81 -21.65 -20.12 -1.18
C ARG A 81 -22.58 -21.31 -1.43
N ARG A 82 -22.04 -22.52 -1.39
CA ARG A 82 -22.82 -23.76 -1.30
C ARG A 82 -22.94 -24.22 0.15
N PHE A 83 -23.98 -24.97 0.50
CA PHE A 83 -24.11 -25.54 1.85
C PHE A 83 -23.05 -26.62 2.07
N SER A 84 -22.85 -27.52 1.09
CA SER A 84 -21.80 -28.54 1.15
C SER A 84 -20.36 -28.02 1.12
N ASP A 85 -20.14 -26.71 0.88
CA ASP A 85 -18.81 -26.09 0.98
C ASP A 85 -18.21 -26.41 2.35
N LYS A 86 -17.03 -27.04 2.39
CA LYS A 86 -16.39 -27.42 3.65
C LYS A 86 -16.21 -26.24 4.62
N SER A 87 -15.90 -25.04 4.11
CA SER A 87 -15.83 -23.83 4.95
C SER A 87 -17.17 -23.39 5.53
N VAL A 88 -18.27 -23.61 4.82
CA VAL A 88 -19.63 -23.37 5.33
C VAL A 88 -19.99 -24.42 6.38
N GLN A 89 -19.67 -25.69 6.14
CA GLN A 89 -19.88 -26.76 7.11
C GLN A 89 -19.04 -26.58 8.41
N GLU A 90 -17.86 -25.95 8.35
CA GLU A 90 -17.14 -25.55 9.56
C GLU A 90 -17.75 -24.31 10.24
N ASP A 91 -18.03 -23.24 9.48
CA ASP A 91 -18.65 -22.01 10.04
C ASP A 91 -19.98 -22.30 10.76
N ILE A 92 -20.81 -23.19 10.21
CA ILE A 92 -22.10 -23.60 10.80
C ILE A 92 -21.94 -24.22 12.20
N LYS A 93 -20.82 -24.89 12.50
CA LYS A 93 -20.58 -25.49 13.83
C LYS A 93 -20.33 -24.44 14.92
N LEU A 94 -19.99 -23.21 14.52
CA LEU A 94 -19.70 -22.09 15.41
C LEU A 94 -20.94 -21.22 15.68
N TRP A 95 -22.01 -21.39 14.89
CA TRP A 95 -23.24 -20.63 15.05
C TRP A 95 -24.29 -21.42 15.85
N PRO A 96 -25.04 -20.76 16.75
CA PRO A 96 -26.13 -21.40 17.50
C PRO A 96 -27.40 -21.59 16.67
N PHE A 97 -27.52 -20.94 15.51
CA PHE A 97 -28.68 -21.00 14.63
C PHE A 97 -28.52 -22.08 13.55
N LYS A 98 -29.63 -22.75 13.20
CA LYS A 98 -29.65 -23.87 12.25
C LYS A 98 -29.47 -23.35 10.82
N VAL A 99 -28.61 -24.02 10.05
CA VAL A 99 -28.47 -23.85 8.59
C VAL A 99 -28.59 -25.22 7.95
N ILE A 100 -29.23 -25.32 6.78
CA ILE A 100 -29.44 -26.57 6.03
C ILE A 100 -29.10 -26.40 4.55
N ALA A 101 -28.97 -27.53 3.84
CA ALA A 101 -29.02 -27.56 2.38
C ALA A 101 -30.42 -27.15 1.91
N GLY A 102 -30.51 -25.99 1.26
CA GLY A 102 -31.66 -25.62 0.46
C GLY A 102 -31.57 -26.15 -0.97
N PRO A 103 -32.47 -25.71 -1.85
CA PRO A 103 -32.39 -25.98 -3.29
C PRO A 103 -31.01 -25.64 -3.86
N ASP A 104 -30.60 -26.42 -4.87
CA ASP A 104 -29.31 -26.31 -5.56
C ASP A 104 -28.07 -26.34 -4.65
N ASP A 105 -28.20 -26.94 -3.46
CA ASP A 105 -27.17 -26.98 -2.40
C ASP A 105 -26.75 -25.57 -1.94
N ARG A 106 -27.73 -24.66 -1.77
CA ARG A 106 -27.53 -23.32 -1.21
C ARG A 106 -27.66 -23.33 0.32
N PRO A 107 -26.80 -22.64 1.09
CA PRO A 107 -26.99 -22.47 2.53
C PRO A 107 -28.34 -21.80 2.79
N THR A 108 -29.17 -22.42 3.63
CA THR A 108 -30.50 -21.92 3.97
C THR A 108 -30.63 -21.87 5.49
N ILE A 109 -30.83 -20.67 6.02
CA ILE A 109 -30.86 -20.37 7.44
C ILE A 109 -32.28 -20.63 7.96
N VAL A 110 -32.39 -21.34 9.08
CA VAL A 110 -33.65 -21.88 9.58
C VAL A 110 -33.95 -21.32 10.97
N VAL A 111 -35.11 -20.68 11.11
CA VAL A 111 -35.56 -20.03 12.35
C VAL A 111 -37.01 -20.37 12.67
N GLN A 112 -37.39 -20.30 13.95
CA GLN A 112 -38.77 -20.41 14.39
C GLN A 112 -39.39 -19.01 14.54
N HIS A 113 -40.43 -18.71 13.75
CA HIS A 113 -41.09 -17.40 13.73
C HIS A 113 -42.60 -17.56 13.45
N GLU A 114 -43.44 -16.75 14.09
CA GLU A 114 -44.93 -16.86 14.05
C GLU A 114 -45.45 -18.30 14.30
N GLY A 115 -44.73 -19.08 15.12
CA GLY A 115 -45.07 -20.48 15.45
C GLY A 115 -44.78 -21.52 14.37
N LYS A 116 -43.89 -21.21 13.40
CA LYS A 116 -43.52 -22.10 12.28
C LYS A 116 -42.02 -22.11 12.04
N GLU A 117 -41.51 -23.21 11.49
CA GLU A 117 -40.16 -23.24 10.92
C GLU A 117 -40.16 -22.44 9.61
N MET A 118 -39.40 -21.35 9.58
CA MET A 118 -39.20 -20.45 8.47
C MET A 118 -37.77 -20.59 7.94
N GLN A 119 -37.61 -20.50 6.63
CA GLN A 119 -36.34 -20.68 5.93
C GLN A 119 -36.01 -19.43 5.12
N PHE A 120 -34.79 -18.93 5.26
CA PHE A 120 -34.29 -17.72 4.61
C PHE A 120 -32.94 -18.00 3.95
N VAL A 121 -32.71 -17.45 2.75
CA VAL A 121 -31.34 -17.46 2.18
C VAL A 121 -30.50 -16.34 2.83
N PRO A 122 -29.16 -16.48 2.91
CA PRO A 122 -28.26 -15.49 3.50
C PRO A 122 -28.47 -14.07 3.01
N GLU A 123 -28.74 -13.92 1.71
CA GLU A 123 -29.00 -12.65 1.05
C GLU A 123 -30.28 -11.98 1.55
N GLU A 124 -31.29 -12.73 1.99
CA GLU A 124 -32.49 -12.16 2.62
C GLU A 124 -32.19 -11.61 4.00
N ILE A 125 -31.39 -12.32 4.82
CA ILE A 125 -30.96 -11.84 6.14
C ILE A 125 -30.13 -10.56 5.98
N SER A 126 -29.16 -10.54 5.07
CA SER A 126 -28.39 -9.32 4.78
C SER A 126 -29.26 -8.20 4.16
N ALA A 127 -30.29 -8.52 3.36
CA ALA A 127 -31.25 -7.53 2.86
C ALA A 127 -32.11 -6.89 3.97
N MET A 128 -32.31 -7.58 5.10
CA MET A 128 -32.96 -7.00 6.29
C MET A 128 -32.04 -5.98 6.98
N VAL A 129 -30.73 -6.29 7.11
CA VAL A 129 -29.70 -5.35 7.61
C VAL A 129 -29.56 -4.13 6.68
N LEU A 130 -29.42 -4.35 5.36
CA LEU A 130 -29.40 -3.27 4.36
C LEU A 130 -30.68 -2.42 4.40
N SER A 131 -31.85 -3.03 4.64
CA SER A 131 -33.10 -2.29 4.81
C SER A 131 -33.12 -1.43 6.07
N LYS A 132 -32.54 -1.88 7.19
CA LYS A 132 -32.39 -1.07 8.42
C LYS A 132 -31.45 0.13 8.18
N LEU A 133 -30.36 -0.07 7.45
CA LEU A 133 -29.41 1.00 7.07
C LEU A 133 -30.04 2.02 6.13
N ARG A 134 -30.77 1.57 5.09
CA ARG A 134 -31.56 2.45 4.21
C ARG A 134 -32.67 3.17 4.96
N ASP A 135 -33.38 2.51 5.87
CA ASP A 135 -34.43 3.14 6.69
C ASP A 135 -33.85 4.27 7.57
N ALA A 136 -32.63 4.10 8.12
CA ALA A 136 -31.92 5.16 8.83
C ALA A 136 -31.51 6.30 7.89
N ALA A 137 -30.99 6.00 6.70
CA ALA A 137 -30.65 7.01 5.69
C ALA A 137 -31.85 7.84 5.23
N VAL A 138 -33.00 7.19 4.99
CA VAL A 138 -34.28 7.86 4.67
C VAL A 138 -34.77 8.73 5.81
N ALA A 139 -34.62 8.28 7.07
CA ALA A 139 -34.98 9.08 8.25
C ALA A 139 -34.08 10.31 8.44
N TYR A 140 -32.79 10.19 8.09
CA TYR A 140 -31.80 11.28 8.17
C TYR A 140 -31.93 12.30 7.05
N LEU A 141 -32.18 11.85 5.81
CA LEU A 141 -32.29 12.72 4.64
C LEU A 141 -33.68 13.35 4.48
N GLY A 142 -34.72 12.73 5.03
CA GLY A 142 -36.12 13.17 4.92
C GLY A 142 -36.82 12.74 3.62
N GLU A 143 -36.10 12.09 2.70
CA GLU A 143 -36.55 11.72 1.37
C GLU A 143 -36.20 10.26 0.99
N PRO A 144 -36.82 9.66 -0.05
CA PRO A 144 -36.60 8.26 -0.40
C PRO A 144 -35.22 8.01 -1.01
N VAL A 145 -34.49 7.05 -0.43
CA VAL A 145 -33.21 6.52 -0.95
C VAL A 145 -33.49 5.24 -1.73
N THR A 146 -33.10 5.21 -3.00
CA THR A 146 -33.22 4.03 -3.89
C THR A 146 -31.88 3.51 -4.41
N ASP A 147 -30.81 4.28 -4.25
CA ASP A 147 -29.54 4.10 -4.94
C ASP A 147 -28.39 3.98 -3.91
N ALA A 148 -27.55 2.96 -4.03
CA ALA A 148 -26.50 2.69 -3.04
C ALA A 148 -25.27 1.98 -3.61
N VAL A 149 -24.11 2.23 -3.02
CA VAL A 149 -22.84 1.54 -3.28
C VAL A 149 -22.44 0.78 -2.01
N ILE A 150 -22.07 -0.51 -2.13
CA ILE A 150 -21.90 -1.41 -0.98
C ILE A 150 -20.50 -2.04 -0.95
N THR A 151 -19.81 -2.01 0.19
CA THR A 151 -18.52 -2.69 0.43
C THR A 151 -18.63 -3.95 1.30
N VAL A 152 -17.59 -4.82 1.24
CA VAL A 152 -17.55 -6.16 1.85
C VAL A 152 -16.22 -6.37 2.61
N PRO A 153 -16.24 -6.61 3.94
CA PRO A 153 -15.06 -6.86 4.77
C PRO A 153 -14.93 -8.33 5.21
N LYS A 154 -13.95 -8.73 6.05
CA LYS A 154 -12.47 -8.61 5.92
C LYS A 154 -11.71 -9.42 6.98
N ALA A 155 -12.33 -10.04 7.98
CA ALA A 155 -11.61 -10.81 9.01
C ALA A 155 -10.74 -11.93 8.41
N ILE A 156 -11.31 -12.74 7.51
CA ILE A 156 -10.57 -13.71 6.70
C ILE A 156 -9.41 -13.09 5.92
N ARG A 157 -9.37 -11.77 5.63
CA ARG A 157 -8.23 -11.14 4.94
C ARG A 157 -6.93 -11.22 5.75
N ARG A 158 -6.94 -11.30 7.09
CA ARG A 158 -5.67 -11.48 7.86
C ARG A 158 -5.10 -12.88 7.65
N LEU A 159 -5.89 -13.92 7.96
CA LEU A 159 -5.51 -15.31 7.72
C LEU A 159 -5.28 -15.59 6.24
N ARG A 160 -6.13 -15.08 5.34
CA ARG A 160 -5.95 -15.20 3.89
C ARG A 160 -4.72 -14.44 3.42
N SER A 161 -4.36 -13.26 3.94
CA SER A 161 -3.10 -12.61 3.56
C SER A 161 -1.90 -13.39 4.09
N ALA A 162 -1.97 -14.02 5.27
CA ALA A 162 -0.92 -14.95 5.71
C ALA A 162 -0.88 -16.23 4.84
N CYS A 163 -2.02 -16.84 4.51
CA CYS A 163 -2.12 -17.99 3.62
C CYS A 163 -1.82 -17.67 2.15
N GLU A 164 -1.97 -16.43 1.69
CA GLU A 164 -1.63 -15.97 0.33
C GLU A 164 -0.17 -15.55 0.25
N ARG A 165 0.40 -14.93 1.30
CA ARG A 165 1.86 -14.84 1.47
C ARG A 165 2.45 -16.23 1.47
N ALA A 166 1.98 -17.12 2.34
CA ALA A 166 2.36 -18.52 2.38
C ALA A 166 2.18 -19.19 1.02
N LYS A 167 1.04 -19.07 0.31
CA LYS A 167 0.82 -19.65 -1.03
C LYS A 167 1.78 -19.09 -2.09
N ARG A 168 2.07 -17.79 -2.06
CA ARG A 168 3.01 -17.12 -2.98
C ARG A 168 4.42 -17.61 -2.71
N LEU A 169 4.86 -17.51 -1.45
CA LEU A 169 6.12 -18.07 -0.94
C LEU A 169 6.23 -19.56 -1.25
N LEU A 170 5.14 -20.32 -1.18
CA LEU A 170 5.07 -21.74 -1.53
C LEU A 170 5.52 -22.02 -2.98
N SER A 171 5.83 -21.04 -3.82
CA SER A 171 6.35 -21.29 -5.17
C SER A 171 7.89 -21.56 -5.29
N PHE A 172 8.68 -21.95 -4.25
CA PHE A 172 10.17 -21.69 -4.13
C PHE A 172 11.31 -22.81 -3.74
N THR A 173 11.71 -23.25 -2.49
CA THR A 173 12.21 -24.55 -1.78
C THR A 173 11.40 -25.18 -0.58
N ALA A 174 11.47 -24.86 0.73
CA ALA A 174 11.00 -25.75 1.85
C ALA A 174 9.57 -25.73 2.49
N GLN A 175 9.41 -25.08 3.66
CA GLN A 175 8.16 -25.02 4.43
C GLN A 175 7.96 -23.57 4.88
N THR A 176 6.71 -23.13 4.98
CA THR A 176 6.38 -21.78 5.45
C THR A 176 5.50 -21.85 6.68
N SER A 177 5.71 -20.94 7.63
CA SER A 177 4.74 -20.68 8.68
C SER A 177 3.60 -19.82 8.12
N ILE A 178 2.37 -20.28 8.29
CA ILE A 178 1.19 -19.42 8.23
C ILE A 178 1.05 -18.77 9.60
N GLU A 179 1.59 -17.56 9.73
CA GLU A 179 1.58 -16.76 10.96
C GLU A 179 0.61 -15.57 10.87
N VAL A 180 -0.25 -15.45 11.88
CA VAL A 180 -1.26 -14.39 12.05
C VAL A 180 -1.35 -14.00 13.51
N ASP A 181 -0.73 -12.88 13.86
CA ASP A 181 -0.87 -12.28 15.19
C ASP A 181 -2.31 -11.81 15.41
N SER A 182 -2.87 -12.13 16.58
CA SER A 182 -4.24 -11.82 16.98
C SER A 182 -5.28 -12.14 15.89
N LEU A 183 -5.32 -13.42 15.49
CA LEU A 183 -6.28 -13.96 14.52
C LEU A 183 -7.74 -13.73 14.97
N HIS A 184 -8.00 -13.97 16.27
CA HIS A 184 -9.23 -13.62 16.98
C HIS A 184 -8.88 -13.46 18.47
N ASP A 185 -9.41 -12.44 19.14
CA ASP A 185 -9.37 -12.25 20.62
C ASP A 185 -7.99 -12.45 21.28
N GLY A 186 -6.93 -11.97 20.63
CA GLY A 186 -5.55 -12.06 21.13
C GLY A 186 -4.88 -13.42 20.95
N VAL A 187 -5.54 -14.38 20.30
CA VAL A 187 -4.94 -15.67 19.93
C VAL A 187 -4.10 -15.51 18.67
N ASP A 188 -2.78 -15.61 18.82
CA ASP A 188 -1.84 -15.71 17.70
C ASP A 188 -1.92 -17.11 17.08
N PHE A 189 -1.98 -17.18 15.75
CA PHE A 189 -2.04 -18.43 15.00
C PHE A 189 -0.73 -18.65 14.23
N CYS A 190 -0.01 -19.72 14.55
CA CYS A 190 1.13 -20.21 13.78
C CYS A 190 0.88 -21.66 13.36
N ALA A 191 0.98 -21.96 12.07
CA ALA A 191 0.91 -23.33 11.53
C ALA A 191 1.88 -23.52 10.36
N LYS A 192 2.77 -24.51 10.45
CA LYS A 192 3.73 -24.82 9.38
C LYS A 192 3.08 -25.62 8.22
N MET A 193 3.47 -25.29 6.99
CA MET A 193 2.94 -25.86 5.75
C MET A 193 4.07 -26.10 4.74
N SER A 194 4.24 -27.34 4.28
CA SER A 194 4.99 -27.67 3.05
C SER A 194 4.11 -27.47 1.82
N ARG A 195 4.68 -27.19 0.65
CA ARG A 195 3.88 -27.24 -0.59
C ARG A 195 3.42 -28.63 -0.80
N SER A 196 4.21 -29.69 -0.65
CA SER A 196 3.77 -30.95 -1.23
C SER A 196 2.57 -31.50 -0.48
N ARG A 197 2.40 -31.15 0.80
CA ARG A 197 1.13 -31.22 1.52
C ARG A 197 0.07 -30.28 0.94
N PHE A 198 0.37 -29.01 0.65
CA PHE A 198 -0.52 -28.11 -0.11
C PHE A 198 -0.82 -28.53 -1.58
N GLU A 199 0.05 -29.24 -2.29
CA GLU A 199 -0.09 -29.69 -3.68
C GLU A 199 -0.82 -31.03 -3.72
N GLU A 200 -0.60 -31.88 -2.73
CA GLU A 200 -1.46 -33.01 -2.39
C GLU A 200 -2.89 -32.50 -2.07
N LEU A 201 -3.02 -31.54 -1.14
CA LEU A 201 -4.30 -30.90 -0.79
C LEU A 201 -4.97 -30.15 -1.95
N ASN A 202 -4.24 -29.78 -3.01
CA ASN A 202 -4.77 -29.11 -4.20
C ASN A 202 -4.62 -29.95 -5.50
N LYS A 203 -4.23 -31.24 -5.42
CA LYS A 203 -3.84 -32.08 -6.58
C LYS A 203 -4.96 -32.18 -7.62
N GLU A 204 -6.19 -32.37 -7.14
CA GLU A 204 -7.38 -32.36 -7.99
C GLU A 204 -7.67 -31.02 -8.66
N LEU A 205 -7.36 -29.90 -8.01
CA LEU A 205 -7.67 -28.57 -8.53
C LEU A 205 -6.75 -28.22 -9.71
N PHE A 206 -5.45 -28.53 -9.61
CA PHE A 206 -4.53 -28.39 -10.75
C PHE A 206 -4.92 -29.31 -11.92
N GLY A 207 -5.35 -30.55 -11.63
CA GLY A 207 -5.89 -31.46 -12.65
C GLY A 207 -7.16 -30.93 -13.33
N LYS A 208 -8.05 -30.26 -12.58
CA LYS A 208 -9.27 -29.62 -13.13
C LYS A 208 -8.93 -28.41 -14.02
N CYS A 209 -7.84 -27.68 -13.75
CA CYS A 209 -7.38 -26.58 -14.60
C CYS A 209 -6.91 -27.07 -15.99
N VAL A 210 -6.12 -28.14 -16.08
CA VAL A 210 -5.65 -28.66 -17.39
C VAL A 210 -6.82 -29.21 -18.22
N LYS A 211 -7.75 -29.93 -17.59
CA LYS A 211 -8.96 -30.44 -18.26
C LYS A 211 -9.87 -29.36 -18.84
N ALA A 212 -9.83 -28.14 -18.30
CA ALA A 212 -10.53 -27.00 -18.89
C ALA A 212 -9.84 -26.47 -20.15
N VAL A 213 -8.51 -26.59 -20.25
CA VAL A 213 -7.73 -26.23 -21.45
C VAL A 213 -7.93 -27.28 -22.55
N GLU A 214 -7.86 -28.57 -22.21
CA GLU A 214 -8.18 -29.70 -23.12
C GLU A 214 -9.50 -29.45 -23.85
N LYS A 215 -10.60 -29.29 -23.09
CA LYS A 215 -11.93 -29.06 -23.65
C LYS A 215 -12.05 -27.77 -24.48
N CYS A 216 -11.31 -26.72 -24.12
CA CYS A 216 -11.31 -25.46 -24.89
C CYS A 216 -10.77 -25.67 -26.31
N LEU A 217 -9.72 -26.49 -26.45
CA LEU A 217 -9.11 -26.83 -27.73
C LEU A 217 -9.99 -27.76 -28.57
N GLU A 218 -10.64 -28.74 -27.93
CA GLU A 218 -11.66 -29.60 -28.54
C GLU A 218 -12.86 -28.78 -29.09
N ASP A 219 -13.43 -27.89 -28.26
CA ASP A 219 -14.56 -27.02 -28.65
C ASP A 219 -14.16 -26.01 -29.75
N ALA A 220 -12.89 -25.58 -29.78
CA ALA A 220 -12.33 -24.76 -30.86
C ALA A 220 -11.96 -25.56 -32.13
N LYS A 221 -11.94 -26.90 -32.05
CA LYS A 221 -11.40 -27.82 -33.07
C LYS A 221 -9.96 -27.50 -33.49
N MET A 222 -9.17 -26.97 -32.55
CA MET A 222 -7.77 -26.65 -32.73
C MET A 222 -6.92 -27.71 -32.04
N ASP A 223 -5.98 -28.31 -32.77
CA ASP A 223 -4.95 -29.11 -32.11
C ASP A 223 -4.04 -28.22 -31.24
N LYS A 224 -3.44 -28.79 -30.19
CA LYS A 224 -2.53 -28.06 -29.29
C LYS A 224 -1.30 -27.50 -30.02
N SER A 225 -0.89 -28.09 -31.15
CA SER A 225 0.15 -27.54 -32.03
C SER A 225 -0.26 -26.25 -32.75
N ALA A 226 -1.55 -25.97 -32.92
CA ALA A 226 -2.07 -24.73 -33.50
C ALA A 226 -2.16 -23.57 -32.49
N VAL A 227 -2.06 -23.84 -31.19
CA VAL A 227 -1.90 -22.80 -30.16
C VAL A 227 -0.49 -22.23 -30.29
N HIS A 228 -0.37 -20.99 -30.78
CA HIS A 228 0.96 -20.40 -31.03
C HIS A 228 1.67 -20.05 -29.72
N ASP A 229 0.91 -19.48 -28.77
CA ASP A 229 1.41 -18.99 -27.49
C ASP A 229 0.36 -19.16 -26.39
N VAL A 230 0.80 -19.33 -25.15
CA VAL A 230 -0.06 -19.46 -23.96
C VAL A 230 0.26 -18.33 -22.98
N VAL A 231 -0.59 -17.30 -22.94
CA VAL A 231 -0.45 -16.17 -22.00
C VAL A 231 -1.10 -16.51 -20.66
N LEU A 232 -0.36 -16.37 -19.57
CA LEU A 232 -0.86 -16.64 -18.22
C LEU A 232 -1.51 -15.37 -17.63
N VAL A 233 -2.70 -15.52 -17.04
CA VAL A 233 -3.51 -14.41 -16.51
C VAL A 233 -4.05 -14.76 -15.12
N GLY A 234 -4.02 -13.79 -14.20
CA GLY A 234 -4.34 -13.93 -12.78
C GLY A 234 -3.27 -14.67 -11.96
N GLY A 235 -2.82 -14.12 -10.84
CA GLY A 235 -1.62 -14.54 -10.11
C GLY A 235 -1.57 -15.99 -9.61
N SER A 236 -2.69 -16.71 -9.50
CA SER A 236 -2.68 -18.16 -9.21
C SER A 236 -2.12 -19.01 -10.36
N SER A 237 -2.06 -18.47 -11.59
CA SER A 237 -1.36 -19.09 -12.73
C SER A 237 0.18 -19.13 -12.57
N ARG A 238 0.72 -18.50 -11.52
CA ARG A 238 2.15 -18.55 -11.16
C ARG A 238 2.58 -19.85 -10.45
N ILE A 239 1.64 -20.68 -10.00
CA ILE A 239 1.95 -21.88 -9.18
C ILE A 239 2.77 -22.89 -10.01
N PRO A 240 4.01 -23.24 -9.61
CA PRO A 240 4.92 -24.02 -10.46
C PRO A 240 4.40 -25.37 -10.91
N LYS A 241 3.65 -26.10 -10.06
CA LYS A 241 3.07 -27.40 -10.47
C LYS A 241 1.96 -27.26 -11.51
N LEU A 242 1.18 -26.17 -11.48
CA LEU A 242 0.22 -25.87 -12.53
C LEU A 242 0.93 -25.45 -13.84
N GLN A 243 2.04 -24.72 -13.75
CA GLN A 243 2.86 -24.38 -14.92
C GLN A 243 3.55 -25.60 -15.53
N SER A 244 4.13 -26.50 -14.73
CA SER A 244 4.61 -27.81 -15.21
C SER A 244 3.48 -28.55 -15.90
N MET A 245 2.33 -28.77 -15.25
CA MET A 245 1.24 -29.52 -15.86
C MET A 245 0.69 -28.90 -17.17
N LEU A 246 0.80 -27.57 -17.35
CA LEU A 246 0.48 -26.91 -18.61
C LEU A 246 1.61 -27.02 -19.66
N HIS A 247 2.87 -26.94 -19.25
CA HIS A 247 4.03 -27.16 -20.11
C HIS A 247 4.11 -28.62 -20.61
N ASP A 248 3.90 -29.58 -19.70
CA ASP A 248 3.87 -31.02 -19.95
C ASP A 248 2.66 -31.42 -20.81
N PHE A 249 1.58 -30.62 -20.78
CA PHE A 249 0.46 -30.73 -21.71
C PHE A 249 0.78 -30.16 -23.10
N PHE A 250 1.34 -28.95 -23.18
CA PHE A 250 1.60 -28.25 -24.45
C PHE A 250 2.88 -28.68 -25.18
N GLN A 251 3.81 -29.37 -24.50
CA GLN A 251 4.98 -30.08 -25.02
C GLN A 251 5.84 -29.21 -25.97
N GLU A 252 6.89 -28.60 -25.39
CA GLU A 252 7.87 -27.68 -26.03
C GLU A 252 7.40 -26.25 -26.31
N LYS A 253 6.12 -25.92 -26.17
CA LYS A 253 5.66 -24.52 -26.35
C LYS A 253 5.92 -23.65 -25.12
N LYS A 254 6.52 -22.47 -25.35
CA LYS A 254 6.80 -21.49 -24.30
C LYS A 254 5.51 -20.86 -23.75
N LEU A 255 5.29 -21.03 -22.45
CA LEU A 255 4.37 -20.19 -21.70
C LEU A 255 4.87 -18.73 -21.76
N ARG A 256 4.00 -17.79 -22.12
CA ARG A 256 4.35 -16.37 -22.27
C ARG A 256 4.28 -15.67 -20.91
N HIS A 257 5.43 -15.61 -20.25
CA HIS A 257 5.64 -14.83 -19.03
C HIS A 257 5.91 -13.32 -19.29
N SER A 258 5.83 -12.87 -20.54
CA SER A 258 6.20 -11.51 -20.99
C SER A 258 5.16 -10.42 -20.70
N VAL A 259 4.02 -10.77 -20.11
CA VAL A 259 3.00 -9.84 -19.62
C VAL A 259 2.68 -10.25 -18.18
N ASN A 260 2.58 -9.28 -17.27
CA ASN A 260 2.23 -9.57 -15.88
C ASN A 260 0.79 -10.16 -15.82
N PRO A 261 0.60 -11.40 -15.31
CA PRO A 261 -0.72 -12.03 -15.25
C PRO A 261 -1.77 -11.20 -14.52
N ASP A 262 -1.36 -10.40 -13.54
CA ASP A 262 -2.26 -9.60 -12.69
C ASP A 262 -2.66 -8.25 -13.32
N GLU A 263 -2.00 -7.82 -14.41
CA GLU A 263 -2.25 -6.55 -15.11
C GLU A 263 -2.88 -6.75 -16.50
N ALA A 264 -2.67 -7.92 -17.14
CA ALA A 264 -3.09 -8.21 -18.51
C ALA A 264 -4.57 -7.87 -18.81
N VAL A 265 -5.47 -8.12 -17.85
CA VAL A 265 -6.90 -7.81 -17.96
C VAL A 265 -7.16 -6.30 -17.97
N ALA A 266 -6.44 -5.54 -17.15
CA ALA A 266 -6.57 -4.08 -17.07
C ALA A 266 -6.08 -3.41 -18.36
N TYR A 267 -4.96 -3.88 -18.93
CA TYR A 267 -4.47 -3.38 -20.21
C TYR A 267 -5.43 -3.68 -21.36
N GLY A 268 -5.97 -4.92 -21.45
CA GLY A 268 -6.97 -5.26 -22.45
C GLY A 268 -8.24 -4.41 -22.35
N ALA A 269 -8.73 -4.18 -21.13
CA ALA A 269 -9.91 -3.34 -20.89
C ALA A 269 -9.66 -1.86 -21.23
N ALA A 270 -8.50 -1.30 -20.88
CA ALA A 270 -8.15 0.09 -21.18
C ALA A 270 -8.03 0.35 -22.68
N ILE A 271 -7.38 -0.57 -23.42
CA ILE A 271 -7.26 -0.51 -24.89
C ILE A 271 -8.65 -0.57 -25.53
N GLN A 272 -9.50 -1.52 -25.12
CA GLN A 272 -10.85 -1.66 -25.66
C GLN A 272 -11.75 -0.46 -25.33
N ALA A 273 -11.58 0.18 -24.17
CA ALA A 273 -12.31 1.40 -23.81
C ALA A 273 -11.92 2.60 -24.69
N SER A 274 -10.62 2.83 -24.91
CA SER A 274 -10.12 3.89 -25.81
C SER A 274 -10.66 3.72 -27.24
N ILE A 275 -10.62 2.49 -27.77
CA ILE A 275 -11.16 2.16 -29.11
C ILE A 275 -12.67 2.42 -29.22
N LEU A 276 -13.44 2.19 -28.13
CA LEU A 276 -14.90 2.36 -28.13
C LEU A 276 -15.35 3.81 -27.91
N ASN A 277 -14.56 4.64 -27.24
CA ASN A 277 -14.86 6.06 -27.06
C ASN A 277 -14.67 6.89 -28.34
N GLY A 278 -13.76 6.46 -29.23
CA GLY A 278 -13.37 7.23 -30.41
C GLY A 278 -12.31 8.29 -30.15
N ASP A 279 -11.57 8.20 -29.04
CA ASP A 279 -10.50 9.12 -28.63
C ASP A 279 -9.25 9.01 -29.54
N SER A 280 -9.42 9.27 -30.84
CA SER A 280 -8.35 9.25 -31.85
C SER A 280 -8.57 10.25 -32.99
N ASP A 281 -9.17 11.41 -32.69
CA ASP A 281 -9.34 12.54 -33.62
C ASP A 281 -8.34 13.68 -33.35
N ASP A 282 -7.04 13.34 -33.35
CA ASP A 282 -5.99 14.31 -33.66
C ASP A 282 -6.21 14.83 -35.10
N ALA A 283 -6.56 16.11 -35.21
CA ALA A 283 -6.98 16.72 -36.48
C ALA A 283 -5.82 17.29 -37.33
N ASP A 284 -4.59 17.32 -36.80
CA ASP A 284 -3.39 17.88 -37.43
C ASP A 284 -2.20 16.88 -37.42
N ALA A 285 -2.47 15.61 -37.75
CA ALA A 285 -1.44 14.60 -38.05
C ALA A 285 -1.45 14.28 -39.56
N ASP A 286 -0.28 14.40 -40.20
CA ASP A 286 -0.18 14.46 -41.67
C ASP A 286 -0.41 13.10 -42.38
N ALA A 287 -0.85 13.16 -43.64
CA ALA A 287 -1.82 12.21 -44.18
C ALA A 287 -1.26 10.96 -44.89
N ASP A 288 -0.27 10.25 -44.31
CA ASP A 288 0.30 9.04 -44.96
C ASP A 288 0.52 7.80 -44.06
N ASP A 289 0.09 7.79 -42.79
CA ASP A 289 0.01 6.55 -41.99
C ASP A 289 -1.45 6.15 -41.68
N LYS A 290 -1.81 4.92 -42.02
CA LYS A 290 -3.21 4.44 -42.02
C LYS A 290 -3.55 3.79 -40.69
N LYS A 291 -4.26 4.52 -39.82
CA LYS A 291 -4.89 4.04 -38.57
C LYS A 291 -5.46 2.61 -38.72
N ARG A 292 -4.77 1.61 -38.15
CA ARG A 292 -5.27 0.23 -38.06
C ARG A 292 -6.37 0.16 -36.99
N VAL A 293 -7.61 -0.06 -37.41
CA VAL A 293 -8.74 -0.20 -36.47
C VAL A 293 -8.72 -1.60 -35.84
N MET A 294 -8.20 -1.72 -34.62
CA MET A 294 -8.35 -2.94 -33.83
C MET A 294 -9.83 -3.17 -33.52
N ILE A 295 -10.34 -4.38 -33.78
CA ILE A 295 -11.72 -4.74 -33.46
C ILE A 295 -11.74 -6.08 -32.73
N LEU A 296 -12.35 -6.10 -31.56
CA LEU A 296 -12.66 -7.31 -30.83
C LEU A 296 -13.93 -7.95 -31.41
N ARG A 297 -13.84 -9.20 -31.86
CA ARG A 297 -15.01 -10.04 -32.13
C ARG A 297 -15.14 -11.01 -30.96
N ASP A 298 -16.18 -10.85 -30.16
CA ASP A 298 -16.55 -11.79 -29.09
C ASP A 298 -17.46 -12.91 -29.64
N ILE A 299 -17.68 -13.98 -28.87
CA ILE A 299 -18.40 -15.19 -29.29
C ILE A 299 -19.48 -15.62 -28.28
N THR A 300 -20.55 -16.29 -28.76
CA THR A 300 -21.57 -16.89 -27.88
C THR A 300 -20.98 -18.05 -27.08
N PRO A 301 -21.06 -18.06 -25.73
CA PRO A 301 -20.51 -19.14 -24.92
C PRO A 301 -21.36 -20.42 -24.97
N LEU A 302 -22.58 -20.37 -25.53
CA LEU A 302 -23.49 -21.50 -25.68
C LEU A 302 -24.26 -21.46 -27.00
N SER A 303 -24.75 -22.62 -27.42
CA SER A 303 -25.65 -22.85 -28.54
C SER A 303 -27.07 -22.41 -28.22
N LEU A 304 -27.78 -21.88 -29.21
CA LEU A 304 -29.12 -21.30 -29.12
C LEU A 304 -30.02 -21.88 -30.20
N GLY A 305 -31.28 -22.17 -29.89
CA GLY A 305 -32.15 -22.93 -30.80
C GLY A 305 -33.62 -22.97 -30.41
N VAL A 306 -34.40 -23.76 -31.15
CA VAL A 306 -35.84 -23.95 -30.93
C VAL A 306 -36.24 -25.42 -30.86
N GLU A 307 -37.31 -25.71 -30.12
CA GLU A 307 -38.01 -27.00 -30.19
C GLU A 307 -39.11 -26.93 -31.25
N ILE A 308 -39.21 -27.95 -32.11
CA ILE A 308 -40.08 -27.94 -33.31
C ILE A 308 -41.22 -28.96 -33.19
N ASN A 309 -40.88 -30.20 -32.81
CA ASN A 309 -41.79 -31.35 -32.88
C ASN A 309 -42.51 -31.66 -31.56
N PHE A 310 -42.13 -30.99 -30.45
CA PHE A 310 -42.52 -31.35 -29.08
C PHE A 310 -42.01 -32.75 -28.63
N ASP A 311 -40.89 -33.18 -29.22
CA ASP A 311 -40.15 -34.41 -28.89
C ASP A 311 -38.94 -34.15 -27.96
N HIS A 312 -38.87 -32.94 -27.38
CA HIS A 312 -37.74 -32.45 -26.59
C HIS A 312 -36.39 -32.39 -27.31
N THR A 313 -36.35 -32.34 -28.64
CA THR A 313 -35.11 -32.18 -29.41
C THR A 313 -34.84 -30.71 -29.77
N MET A 314 -33.62 -30.24 -29.51
CA MET A 314 -33.21 -28.86 -29.79
C MET A 314 -32.69 -28.68 -31.22
N SER A 315 -33.43 -27.97 -32.07
CA SER A 315 -32.91 -27.45 -33.34
C SER A 315 -32.09 -26.18 -33.08
N VAL A 316 -30.78 -26.33 -32.90
CA VAL A 316 -29.81 -25.21 -32.84
C VAL A 316 -29.94 -24.31 -34.08
N VAL A 317 -30.10 -23.00 -33.85
CA VAL A 317 -30.19 -21.93 -34.86
C VAL A 317 -28.92 -21.07 -34.89
N ILE A 318 -28.32 -20.78 -33.72
CA ILE A 318 -27.01 -20.12 -33.59
C ILE A 318 -26.14 -21.03 -32.70
N PRO A 319 -25.08 -21.68 -33.22
CA PRO A 319 -24.21 -22.54 -32.42
C PRO A 319 -23.39 -21.78 -31.36
N ARG A 320 -22.88 -22.52 -30.38
CA ARG A 320 -21.77 -22.13 -29.51
C ARG A 320 -20.58 -21.63 -30.34
N ASN A 321 -19.83 -20.70 -29.78
CA ASN A 321 -18.67 -20.04 -30.36
C ASN A 321 -18.98 -19.24 -31.65
N THR A 322 -20.23 -18.83 -31.88
CA THR A 322 -20.58 -17.95 -33.00
C THR A 322 -20.26 -16.50 -32.66
N PHE A 323 -19.55 -15.79 -33.54
CA PHE A 323 -19.24 -14.36 -33.34
C PHE A 323 -20.48 -13.49 -33.14
N ILE A 324 -20.39 -12.46 -32.30
CA ILE A 324 -21.43 -11.43 -32.13
C ILE A 324 -20.96 -10.05 -32.65
N PRO A 325 -21.84 -9.22 -33.25
CA PRO A 325 -23.24 -9.50 -33.61
C PRO A 325 -23.37 -10.54 -34.73
N THR A 326 -24.51 -11.25 -34.75
CA THR A 326 -24.83 -12.27 -35.77
C THR A 326 -26.34 -12.36 -35.98
N LYS A 327 -26.78 -12.80 -37.16
CA LYS A 327 -28.20 -12.98 -37.48
C LYS A 327 -28.39 -14.24 -38.33
N ASN A 328 -29.32 -15.09 -37.95
CA ASN A 328 -29.60 -16.34 -38.68
C ASN A 328 -31.11 -16.64 -38.75
N THR A 329 -31.55 -17.19 -39.88
CA THR A 329 -32.95 -17.47 -40.19
C THR A 329 -33.12 -18.93 -40.60
N ARG A 330 -34.14 -19.61 -40.07
CA ARG A 330 -34.55 -20.96 -40.50
C ARG A 330 -36.01 -21.00 -40.90
N ARG A 331 -36.28 -21.78 -41.95
CA ARG A 331 -37.64 -22.03 -42.47
C ARG A 331 -38.22 -23.29 -41.84
N TYR A 332 -39.50 -23.20 -41.46
CA TYR A 332 -40.30 -24.25 -40.83
C TYR A 332 -41.66 -24.36 -41.50
N THR A 333 -42.42 -25.38 -41.15
CA THR A 333 -43.75 -25.66 -41.72
C THR A 333 -44.70 -26.18 -40.64
N THR A 334 -46.00 -26.23 -40.95
CA THR A 334 -47.01 -26.86 -40.09
C THR A 334 -46.87 -28.39 -40.09
N LEU A 335 -47.06 -28.99 -38.91
CA LEU A 335 -47.00 -30.43 -38.68
C LEU A 335 -48.32 -31.15 -38.98
N TYR A 336 -49.44 -30.43 -38.87
CA TYR A 336 -50.79 -30.96 -39.04
C TYR A 336 -51.54 -30.28 -40.19
N ASP A 337 -52.42 -31.04 -40.85
CA ASP A 337 -53.27 -30.49 -41.92
C ASP A 337 -54.21 -29.42 -41.37
N ASN A 338 -54.32 -28.31 -42.09
CA ASN A 338 -55.13 -27.13 -41.74
C ASN A 338 -54.72 -26.42 -40.43
N GLN A 339 -53.47 -26.56 -39.99
CA GLN A 339 -52.94 -25.92 -38.79
C GLN A 339 -52.76 -24.39 -38.96
N ILE A 340 -53.66 -23.61 -38.36
CA ILE A 340 -53.68 -22.14 -38.47
C ILE A 340 -52.79 -21.38 -37.44
N ARG A 341 -52.09 -22.09 -36.55
CA ARG A 341 -51.20 -21.52 -35.51
C ARG A 341 -49.97 -22.41 -35.25
N VAL A 342 -48.80 -21.80 -35.04
CA VAL A 342 -47.52 -22.48 -34.76
C VAL A 342 -46.82 -21.79 -33.59
N SER A 343 -46.07 -22.52 -32.77
CA SER A 343 -45.38 -21.98 -31.60
C SER A 343 -43.95 -22.53 -31.48
N PHE A 344 -43.03 -21.66 -31.09
CA PHE A 344 -41.59 -21.92 -31.05
C PHE A 344 -41.06 -21.56 -29.66
N PRO A 345 -40.73 -22.55 -28.80
CA PRO A 345 -39.94 -22.33 -27.59
C PRO A 345 -38.45 -22.18 -27.94
N VAL A 346 -37.73 -21.33 -27.22
CA VAL A 346 -36.34 -20.92 -27.50
C VAL A 346 -35.44 -21.32 -26.33
N PHE A 347 -34.30 -21.96 -26.61
CA PHE A 347 -33.39 -22.53 -25.61
C PHE A 347 -31.92 -22.09 -25.82
N GLU A 348 -31.11 -22.23 -24.76
CA GLU A 348 -29.66 -22.01 -24.68
C GLU A 348 -28.97 -23.20 -23.99
N GLY A 349 -27.98 -23.84 -24.64
CA GLY A 349 -27.22 -24.97 -24.11
C GLY A 349 -26.77 -25.98 -25.18
N GLU A 350 -25.85 -26.89 -24.81
CA GLU A 350 -25.21 -27.84 -25.74
C GLU A 350 -25.85 -29.24 -25.81
N SER A 351 -26.86 -29.56 -24.99
CA SER A 351 -27.54 -30.85 -25.10
C SER A 351 -28.33 -30.94 -26.40
N ALA A 352 -28.45 -32.14 -26.98
CA ALA A 352 -29.43 -32.38 -28.03
C ALA A 352 -30.87 -32.34 -27.49
N SER A 353 -31.04 -32.55 -26.18
CA SER A 353 -32.31 -32.53 -25.46
C SER A 353 -32.60 -31.14 -24.87
N THR A 354 -33.81 -30.64 -25.07
CA THR A 354 -34.26 -29.34 -24.51
C THR A 354 -34.54 -29.40 -23.02
N LEU A 355 -34.58 -30.59 -22.41
CA LEU A 355 -34.77 -30.77 -20.96
C LEU A 355 -33.50 -30.44 -20.17
N ASP A 356 -32.32 -30.59 -20.78
CA ASP A 356 -31.01 -30.33 -20.14
C ASP A 356 -30.46 -28.93 -20.49
N ASN A 357 -31.20 -28.14 -21.27
CA ASN A 357 -30.83 -26.81 -21.75
C ASN A 357 -31.74 -25.72 -21.14
N ASN A 358 -31.24 -24.49 -21.05
CA ASN A 358 -31.94 -23.36 -20.45
C ASN A 358 -33.03 -22.80 -21.37
N LEU A 359 -34.30 -22.83 -20.96
CA LEU A 359 -35.40 -22.23 -21.73
C LEU A 359 -35.38 -20.70 -21.59
N LEU A 360 -35.09 -19.99 -22.68
CA LEU A 360 -35.07 -18.52 -22.73
C LEU A 360 -36.45 -17.89 -22.96
N GLY A 361 -37.37 -18.57 -23.66
CA GLY A 361 -38.70 -18.00 -23.95
C GLY A 361 -39.58 -18.83 -24.89
N LYS A 362 -40.77 -18.32 -25.23
CA LYS A 362 -41.70 -18.98 -26.16
C LYS A 362 -42.53 -17.96 -26.95
N PHE A 363 -42.64 -18.20 -28.26
CA PHE A 363 -43.32 -17.34 -29.23
C PHE A 363 -44.45 -18.09 -29.97
N VAL A 364 -45.41 -17.36 -30.57
CA VAL A 364 -46.57 -17.92 -31.30
C VAL A 364 -46.86 -17.09 -32.55
N LEU A 365 -46.92 -17.75 -33.72
CA LEU A 365 -47.49 -17.19 -34.96
C LEU A 365 -48.92 -17.72 -35.17
N SER A 366 -49.80 -16.91 -35.73
CA SER A 366 -51.24 -17.23 -35.88
C SER A 366 -51.79 -16.57 -37.14
N GLY A 367 -52.74 -17.22 -37.82
CA GLY A 367 -53.30 -16.75 -39.09
C GLY A 367 -52.72 -17.43 -40.34
N VAL A 368 -51.96 -18.52 -40.16
CA VAL A 368 -51.46 -19.37 -41.26
C VAL A 368 -52.66 -19.94 -42.03
N LEU A 369 -52.62 -19.96 -43.36
CA LEU A 369 -53.74 -20.45 -44.17
C LEU A 369 -53.98 -21.97 -43.99
N PRO A 370 -55.24 -22.44 -43.94
CA PRO A 370 -55.57 -23.86 -43.95
C PRO A 370 -55.07 -24.54 -45.24
N ALA A 371 -54.05 -25.38 -45.09
CA ALA A 371 -53.46 -26.20 -46.16
C ALA A 371 -52.97 -27.54 -45.58
N PRO A 372 -52.68 -28.55 -46.41
CA PRO A 372 -52.01 -29.78 -45.96
C PRO A 372 -50.68 -29.48 -45.26
N ARG A 373 -50.29 -30.33 -44.31
CA ARG A 373 -49.00 -30.26 -43.62
C ARG A 373 -47.84 -30.26 -44.60
N GLY A 374 -46.79 -29.51 -44.30
CA GLY A 374 -45.67 -29.28 -45.23
C GLY A 374 -45.90 -28.15 -46.26
N VAL A 375 -47.12 -27.67 -46.49
CA VAL A 375 -47.38 -26.61 -47.48
C VAL A 375 -47.04 -25.21 -46.97
N PRO A 376 -47.51 -24.74 -45.79
CA PRO A 376 -47.17 -23.40 -45.29
C PRO A 376 -45.66 -23.28 -44.98
N GLN A 377 -45.08 -22.12 -45.27
CA GLN A 377 -43.64 -21.86 -45.13
C GLN A 377 -43.41 -20.66 -44.22
N ILE A 378 -42.82 -20.92 -43.05
CA ILE A 378 -42.68 -19.94 -41.96
C ILE A 378 -41.19 -19.72 -41.67
N ASP A 379 -40.68 -18.53 -41.92
CA ASP A 379 -39.32 -18.17 -41.53
C ASP A 379 -39.28 -17.67 -40.09
N VAL A 380 -38.30 -18.14 -39.30
CA VAL A 380 -38.01 -17.69 -37.94
C VAL A 380 -36.56 -17.23 -37.87
N THR A 381 -36.32 -16.01 -37.40
CA THR A 381 -35.01 -15.34 -37.38
C THR A 381 -34.58 -15.00 -35.96
N PHE A 382 -33.31 -15.22 -35.66
CA PHE A 382 -32.60 -14.81 -34.45
C PHE A 382 -31.58 -13.73 -34.82
N ASP A 383 -31.45 -12.67 -34.03
CA ASP A 383 -30.60 -11.50 -34.30
C ASP A 383 -29.93 -11.02 -32.99
N PHE A 384 -28.62 -11.21 -32.90
CA PHE A 384 -27.75 -10.79 -31.79
C PHE A 384 -27.08 -9.44 -32.11
N ASP A 385 -27.14 -8.48 -31.18
CA ASP A 385 -26.51 -7.16 -31.34
C ASP A 385 -25.07 -7.08 -30.78
N THR A 386 -24.42 -5.93 -30.97
CA THR A 386 -23.02 -5.67 -30.53
C THR A 386 -22.82 -5.67 -29.01
N ASN A 387 -23.88 -5.84 -28.23
CA ASN A 387 -23.88 -5.83 -26.76
C ASN A 387 -24.36 -7.18 -26.20
N GLY A 388 -24.48 -8.21 -27.05
CA GLY A 388 -24.92 -9.55 -26.64
C GLY A 388 -26.44 -9.70 -26.46
N VAL A 389 -27.28 -8.83 -27.05
CA VAL A 389 -28.74 -8.89 -26.89
C VAL A 389 -29.43 -9.62 -28.04
N LEU A 390 -30.31 -10.58 -27.72
CA LEU A 390 -31.07 -11.39 -28.69
C LEU A 390 -32.48 -10.84 -28.99
N HIS A 391 -32.79 -10.75 -30.28
CA HIS A 391 -34.13 -10.51 -30.82
C HIS A 391 -34.59 -11.69 -31.69
N VAL A 392 -35.88 -12.06 -31.63
CA VAL A 392 -36.44 -13.19 -32.39
C VAL A 392 -37.75 -12.80 -33.09
N PHE A 393 -37.92 -13.16 -34.36
CA PHE A 393 -39.14 -12.84 -35.12
C PHE A 393 -39.50 -13.91 -36.15
N ALA A 394 -40.77 -13.98 -36.54
CA ALA A 394 -41.23 -14.95 -37.54
C ALA A 394 -42.26 -14.40 -38.53
N GLU A 395 -42.34 -15.02 -39.71
CA GLU A 395 -43.16 -14.61 -40.84
C GLU A 395 -43.68 -15.82 -41.64
N ASP A 396 -44.99 -15.84 -41.97
CA ASP A 396 -45.58 -16.77 -42.94
C ASP A 396 -45.44 -16.22 -44.37
N MET A 397 -44.61 -16.87 -45.18
CA MET A 397 -44.31 -16.48 -46.55
C MET A 397 -45.50 -16.64 -47.52
N GLY A 398 -46.55 -17.39 -47.14
CA GLY A 398 -47.77 -17.54 -47.92
C GLY A 398 -48.76 -16.37 -47.77
N THR A 399 -48.69 -15.61 -46.66
CA THR A 399 -49.62 -14.50 -46.37
C THR A 399 -48.92 -13.16 -46.11
N GLY A 400 -47.61 -13.15 -45.84
CA GLY A 400 -46.87 -11.97 -45.37
C GLY A 400 -47.09 -11.64 -43.88
N SER A 401 -47.76 -12.52 -43.12
CA SER A 401 -48.10 -12.30 -41.72
C SER A 401 -46.87 -12.44 -40.81
N LYS A 402 -46.45 -11.35 -40.14
CA LYS A 402 -45.27 -11.31 -39.26
C LYS A 402 -45.63 -11.10 -37.79
N ASN A 403 -44.82 -11.61 -36.87
CA ASN A 403 -44.91 -11.35 -35.42
C ASN A 403 -43.52 -11.48 -34.74
N ASN A 404 -43.24 -10.79 -33.63
CA ASN A 404 -41.89 -10.74 -33.03
C ASN A 404 -41.84 -10.72 -31.47
N ILE A 405 -40.64 -10.89 -30.93
CA ILE A 405 -40.30 -10.80 -29.50
C ILE A 405 -38.82 -10.41 -29.32
N THR A 406 -38.50 -9.59 -28.30
CA THR A 406 -37.10 -9.43 -27.84
C THR A 406 -36.89 -10.31 -26.62
N ILE A 407 -35.84 -11.14 -26.63
CA ILE A 407 -35.55 -12.11 -25.57
C ILE A 407 -34.24 -11.69 -24.89
N THR A 408 -34.34 -10.74 -23.96
CA THR A 408 -33.26 -10.50 -23.00
C THR A 408 -33.21 -11.67 -22.02
N ASN A 409 -32.00 -12.10 -21.61
CA ASN A 409 -31.84 -13.32 -20.80
C ASN A 409 -32.60 -13.19 -19.47
N HIS A 410 -33.49 -14.16 -19.17
CA HIS A 410 -34.53 -14.05 -18.14
C HIS A 410 -34.65 -15.26 -17.20
N SER A 411 -33.59 -16.07 -17.07
CA SER A 411 -33.45 -17.07 -16.00
C SER A 411 -32.72 -16.49 -14.78
N GLY A 412 -33.41 -15.70 -13.94
CA GLY A 412 -32.83 -15.17 -12.69
C GLY A 412 -33.46 -13.91 -12.09
N ARG A 413 -34.30 -13.18 -12.84
CA ARG A 413 -35.04 -12.03 -12.31
C ARG A 413 -36.41 -12.47 -11.80
N LEU A 414 -36.76 -12.04 -10.57
CA LEU A 414 -38.07 -12.26 -9.97
C LEU A 414 -39.20 -11.87 -10.95
N LYS A 415 -40.23 -12.71 -11.10
CA LYS A 415 -41.35 -12.46 -12.01
C LYS A 415 -42.06 -11.15 -11.62
N LYS A 416 -42.75 -10.49 -12.54
CA LYS A 416 -43.47 -9.24 -12.21
C LYS A 416 -44.45 -9.43 -11.04
N GLU A 417 -45.14 -10.56 -10.98
CA GLU A 417 -46.02 -10.93 -9.88
C GLU A 417 -45.29 -11.24 -8.57
N ASP A 418 -44.07 -11.78 -8.61
CA ASP A 418 -43.21 -11.98 -7.43
C ASP A 418 -42.60 -10.66 -6.96
N VAL A 419 -42.11 -9.81 -7.86
CA VAL A 419 -41.67 -8.44 -7.57
C VAL A 419 -42.82 -7.62 -7.00
N GLU A 420 -44.03 -7.76 -7.53
CA GLU A 420 -45.21 -7.11 -6.98
C GLU A 420 -45.72 -7.77 -5.70
N ARG A 421 -45.59 -9.09 -5.51
CA ARG A 421 -45.92 -9.77 -4.24
C ARG A 421 -44.95 -9.34 -3.16
N MET A 422 -43.64 -9.46 -3.38
CA MET A 422 -42.58 -8.97 -2.49
C MET A 422 -42.66 -7.46 -2.30
N SER A 423 -43.04 -6.67 -3.31
CA SER A 423 -43.36 -5.25 -3.11
C SER A 423 -44.63 -5.05 -2.29
N ARG A 424 -45.69 -5.83 -2.49
CA ARG A 424 -46.93 -5.78 -1.69
C ARG A 424 -46.68 -6.26 -0.26
N GLU A 425 -45.78 -7.20 -0.04
CA GLU A 425 -45.39 -7.78 1.25
C GLU A 425 -44.43 -6.86 1.98
N ALA A 426 -43.39 -6.33 1.34
CA ALA A 426 -42.55 -5.27 1.90
C ALA A 426 -43.36 -3.99 2.17
N ARG A 427 -44.29 -3.60 1.28
CA ARG A 427 -45.25 -2.51 1.54
C ARG A 427 -46.30 -2.90 2.57
N SER A 428 -46.63 -4.17 2.78
CA SER A 428 -47.59 -4.65 3.80
C SER A 428 -46.94 -4.70 5.17
N TYR A 429 -45.71 -5.18 5.27
CA TYR A 429 -44.88 -5.19 6.48
C TYR A 429 -44.49 -3.76 6.87
N ASN A 430 -44.12 -2.90 5.90
CA ASN A 430 -43.95 -1.47 6.15
C ASN A 430 -45.28 -0.73 6.37
N ARG A 431 -46.45 -1.24 5.91
CA ARG A 431 -47.78 -0.73 6.31
C ARG A 431 -48.25 -1.27 7.67
N LYS A 432 -47.81 -2.46 8.12
CA LYS A 432 -47.97 -2.95 9.50
C LYS A 432 -47.09 -2.10 10.42
N ARG A 433 -45.79 -2.02 10.16
CA ARG A 433 -44.81 -1.21 10.90
C ARG A 433 -45.16 0.29 10.89
N LYS A 434 -45.63 0.85 9.76
CA LYS A 434 -46.24 2.19 9.75
C LYS A 434 -47.61 2.22 10.43
N ARG A 435 -48.47 1.20 10.41
CA ARG A 435 -49.71 1.21 11.21
C ARG A 435 -49.42 1.20 12.71
N THR A 436 -48.46 0.42 13.19
CA THR A 436 -48.04 0.41 14.60
C THR A 436 -47.33 1.71 14.98
N ARG A 437 -46.46 2.25 14.12
CA ARG A 437 -45.78 3.53 14.39
C ARG A 437 -46.64 4.76 14.12
N SER A 438 -47.70 4.65 13.33
CA SER A 438 -48.69 5.72 13.09
C SER A 438 -49.97 5.57 13.94
N SER A 439 -50.23 4.45 14.59
CA SER A 439 -51.07 4.46 15.80
C SER A 439 -50.37 5.18 16.96
N LEU A 440 -49.04 5.34 16.89
CA LEU A 440 -48.22 6.17 17.78
C LEU A 440 -47.90 7.57 17.21
N GLN A 441 -48.11 7.82 15.92
CA GLN A 441 -47.59 9.01 15.22
C GLN A 441 -48.46 9.51 14.04
N MET A 442 -49.74 9.11 13.96
CA MET A 442 -50.81 9.77 13.19
C MET A 442 -51.90 10.22 14.15
N ASN A 443 -51.48 11.14 15.01
CA ASN A 443 -52.28 12.34 15.30
C ASN A 443 -51.99 13.44 14.23
N SER A 444 -51.34 13.12 13.09
CA SER A 444 -50.87 14.07 12.04
C SER A 444 -50.41 13.40 10.70
N GLY A 445 -50.57 14.05 9.51
CA GLY A 445 -50.27 13.49 8.14
C GLY A 445 -49.99 14.56 7.04
N ASN A 446 -49.97 14.34 5.70
CA ASN A 446 -50.29 13.20 4.79
C ASN A 446 -49.77 13.47 3.31
N LEU A 447 -50.24 12.72 2.27
CA LEU A 447 -50.33 13.03 0.79
C LEU A 447 -49.38 12.35 -0.28
N GLN A 448 -49.40 12.82 -1.55
CA GLN A 448 -49.25 12.11 -2.88
C GLN A 448 -48.77 13.07 -4.03
N LEU A 449 -48.39 12.76 -5.32
CA LEU A 449 -48.24 11.59 -6.25
C LEU A 449 -47.36 11.97 -7.52
N PRO A 450 -46.69 11.05 -8.30
CA PRO A 450 -45.77 11.40 -9.45
C PRO A 450 -45.91 10.62 -10.82
N GLY A 451 -45.16 11.02 -11.89
CA GLY A 451 -44.96 10.33 -13.22
C GLY A 451 -44.25 11.21 -14.30
N ALA A 452 -43.93 10.85 -15.57
CA ALA A 452 -43.67 9.56 -16.28
C ALA A 452 -43.21 9.70 -17.79
N THR A 453 -42.30 8.82 -18.31
CA THR A 453 -42.02 8.36 -19.74
C THR A 453 -41.58 9.33 -20.89
N GLY A 454 -40.76 8.97 -21.92
CA GLY A 454 -39.91 7.77 -22.23
C GLY A 454 -39.41 7.61 -23.72
N MET A 455 -38.43 6.71 -24.00
CA MET A 455 -37.99 6.06 -25.30
C MET A 455 -37.26 6.86 -26.44
N GLU A 456 -36.55 6.30 -27.48
CA GLU A 456 -35.59 5.15 -27.75
C GLU A 456 -35.31 4.99 -29.32
N ASN A 457 -34.32 4.33 -29.97
CA ASN A 457 -32.94 3.78 -29.67
C ASN A 457 -32.13 3.26 -30.95
N LYS A 458 -30.77 3.17 -30.86
CA LYS A 458 -29.78 2.18 -31.48
C LYS A 458 -29.28 2.13 -33.00
N PRO A 459 -28.17 1.36 -33.34
CA PRO A 459 -27.24 1.55 -34.50
C PRO A 459 -26.76 0.23 -35.25
N ARG A 460 -25.55 0.19 -35.91
CA ARG A 460 -24.60 -0.97 -36.21
C ARG A 460 -23.34 -0.48 -37.02
N SER A 461 -22.04 -0.88 -36.90
CA SER A 461 -21.23 -2.16 -36.83
C SER A 461 -20.60 -2.57 -38.22
N PHE A 462 -19.42 -3.21 -38.45
CA PHE A 462 -18.50 -4.09 -37.66
C PHE A 462 -17.16 -4.48 -38.43
N SER A 463 -16.04 -4.78 -37.72
CA SER A 463 -14.86 -5.67 -38.06
C SER A 463 -13.79 -5.34 -39.17
N ARG A 464 -12.49 -5.82 -39.17
CA ARG A 464 -11.47 -6.32 -38.17
C ARG A 464 -10.06 -6.68 -38.82
N GLU A 465 -9.10 -7.32 -38.10
CA GLU A 465 -7.76 -7.92 -38.50
C GLU A 465 -6.57 -6.92 -38.81
N ALA A 466 -5.22 -7.16 -38.82
CA ALA A 466 -4.16 -8.14 -38.34
C ALA A 466 -2.69 -7.55 -38.69
N ASP A 467 -1.43 -8.04 -38.46
CA ASP A 467 -0.72 -9.13 -37.69
C ASP A 467 0.84 -8.84 -37.41
N ILE A 468 1.80 -9.84 -37.41
CA ILE A 468 3.07 -10.02 -36.56
C ILE A 468 4.50 -10.06 -37.24
N LEU A 469 5.62 -9.66 -36.55
CA LEU A 469 6.91 -10.40 -36.24
C LEU A 469 8.18 -9.53 -35.88
N ALA A 470 9.25 -10.11 -35.27
CA ALA A 470 10.43 -9.36 -34.72
C ALA A 470 11.79 -10.12 -34.54
N SER A 471 12.91 -9.38 -34.55
CA SER A 471 14.27 -9.63 -33.94
C SER A 471 15.05 -8.27 -33.97
N ASP A 472 16.25 -8.02 -33.41
CA ASP A 472 17.29 -8.83 -32.76
C ASP A 472 18.14 -7.97 -31.77
N CYS A 473 19.18 -8.52 -31.11
CA CYS A 473 20.02 -7.82 -30.10
C CYS A 473 21.52 -7.68 -30.48
N GLY A 474 22.24 -6.65 -29.98
CA GLY A 474 23.70 -6.55 -30.15
C GLY A 474 24.46 -5.38 -29.47
N GLU A 475 25.14 -5.71 -28.35
CA GLU A 475 26.42 -5.18 -27.79
C GLU A 475 26.73 -3.66 -27.59
N MET A 476 27.82 -3.39 -26.85
CA MET A 476 28.29 -2.07 -26.36
C MET A 476 29.65 -1.66 -26.93
N ALA A 477 29.88 -0.34 -27.10
CA ALA A 477 31.21 0.30 -27.13
C ALA A 477 31.09 1.77 -26.67
N SER A 478 32.21 2.47 -26.40
CA SER A 478 32.22 3.77 -25.71
C SER A 478 33.26 4.79 -26.23
N ALA A 479 33.25 6.00 -25.65
CA ALA A 479 34.19 7.12 -25.84
C ALA A 479 33.87 8.08 -27.04
N PRO A 480 34.43 9.32 -27.11
CA PRO A 480 33.57 10.52 -27.06
C PRO A 480 33.80 11.59 -28.16
N GLY A 481 32.85 12.53 -28.29
CA GLY A 481 32.98 13.72 -29.14
C GLY A 481 31.84 14.72 -28.96
N ASP A 482 32.13 16.01 -29.14
CA ASP A 482 31.19 17.12 -28.88
C ASP A 482 30.15 17.37 -29.99
N GLY A 483 28.99 17.92 -29.59
CA GLY A 483 28.18 18.77 -30.46
C GLY A 483 26.69 18.41 -30.58
N LYS A 484 25.83 19.34 -30.15
CA LYS A 484 24.34 19.32 -30.25
C LYS A 484 23.65 18.23 -29.42
N GLN A 485 23.16 18.60 -28.23
CA GLN A 485 22.12 17.84 -27.55
C GLN A 485 20.77 18.03 -28.27
N GLY A 486 20.39 17.07 -29.10
CA GLY A 486 18.98 16.77 -29.36
C GLY A 486 18.36 16.03 -28.16
N GLY A 487 17.05 16.13 -27.96
CA GLY A 487 16.38 15.53 -26.81
C GLY A 487 16.47 14.00 -26.78
N GLY A 488 16.84 13.42 -25.63
CA GLY A 488 16.92 11.96 -25.48
C GLY A 488 17.03 11.48 -24.02
N GLY A 489 16.10 10.61 -23.63
CA GLY A 489 16.40 9.52 -22.68
C GLY A 489 16.64 9.87 -21.20
N GLY A 490 16.03 10.92 -20.65
CA GLY A 490 16.06 11.14 -19.20
C GLY A 490 15.34 10.03 -18.42
N GLY A 491 16.08 9.21 -17.66
CA GLY A 491 15.49 8.25 -16.71
C GLY A 491 14.64 8.95 -15.63
N PRO A 492 13.61 8.27 -15.08
CA PRO A 492 12.66 8.88 -14.16
C PRO A 492 13.34 9.38 -12.86
N ALA A 493 12.88 10.53 -12.38
CA ALA A 493 13.30 11.12 -11.12
C ALA A 493 12.15 11.09 -10.10
N VAL A 494 12.50 10.96 -8.82
CA VAL A 494 11.55 10.85 -7.70
C VAL A 494 11.80 11.90 -6.62
N GLY A 495 10.76 12.24 -5.88
CA GLY A 495 10.88 12.92 -4.59
C GLY A 495 10.90 11.91 -3.47
N ILE A 496 11.93 11.95 -2.61
CA ILE A 496 12.02 11.09 -1.43
C ILE A 496 12.03 11.99 -0.19
N ASP A 497 11.03 11.81 0.66
CA ASP A 497 11.08 12.29 2.02
C ASP A 497 11.78 11.26 2.93
N LEU A 498 12.95 11.61 3.45
CA LEU A 498 13.75 10.77 4.35
C LEU A 498 13.47 11.19 5.81
N GLY A 499 12.26 10.97 6.32
CA GLY A 499 11.88 11.40 7.68
C GLY A 499 12.51 10.56 8.80
N THR A 500 12.56 11.10 10.02
CA THR A 500 13.22 10.46 11.19
C THR A 500 12.58 9.14 11.64
N THR A 501 11.26 9.00 11.48
CA THR A 501 10.49 7.82 11.94
C THR A 501 9.84 7.07 10.78
N TYR A 502 9.43 7.78 9.73
CA TYR A 502 8.90 7.25 8.48
C TYR A 502 9.53 7.99 7.31
N SER A 503 9.75 7.29 6.20
CA SER A 503 10.12 7.84 4.90
C SER A 503 8.98 7.62 3.90
N CYS A 504 8.89 8.48 2.89
CA CYS A 504 7.84 8.51 1.89
C CYS A 504 8.42 8.80 0.51
N VAL A 505 7.87 8.24 -0.56
CA VAL A 505 8.38 8.43 -1.93
C VAL A 505 7.24 8.72 -2.90
N ALA A 506 7.45 9.71 -3.76
CA ALA A 506 6.48 10.17 -4.75
C ALA A 506 7.14 10.44 -6.11
N VAL A 507 6.33 10.44 -7.16
CA VAL A 507 6.74 10.71 -8.54
C VAL A 507 5.76 11.67 -9.21
N TRP A 508 6.24 12.46 -10.16
CA TRP A 508 5.39 13.29 -11.03
C TRP A 508 5.29 12.66 -12.42
N ARG A 509 4.08 12.31 -12.86
CA ARG A 509 3.83 11.72 -14.20
C ARG A 509 2.42 12.07 -14.68
N HIS A 510 2.24 12.26 -15.98
CA HIS A 510 0.94 12.60 -16.59
C HIS A 510 0.26 13.80 -15.89
N ASP A 511 1.05 14.84 -15.63
CA ASP A 511 0.69 16.10 -14.98
C ASP A 511 -0.04 15.98 -13.63
N ARG A 512 0.33 14.93 -12.88
CA ARG A 512 -0.08 14.69 -11.49
C ARG A 512 1.08 14.14 -10.66
N GLY A 513 1.07 14.46 -9.36
CA GLY A 513 1.92 13.81 -8.37
C GLY A 513 1.25 12.55 -7.83
N GLU A 514 2.02 11.49 -7.64
CA GLU A 514 1.56 10.19 -7.15
C GLU A 514 2.47 9.71 -6.01
N VAL A 515 1.91 9.57 -4.81
CA VAL A 515 2.60 8.98 -3.65
C VAL A 515 2.53 7.46 -3.75
N ILE A 516 3.70 6.82 -3.75
CA ILE A 516 3.85 5.40 -4.06
C ILE A 516 3.68 4.57 -2.77
N ALA A 517 2.89 3.50 -2.85
CA ALA A 517 2.76 2.54 -1.76
C ALA A 517 3.88 1.48 -1.84
N ASN A 518 4.42 1.12 -0.69
CA ASN A 518 5.43 0.07 -0.54
C ASN A 518 4.84 -1.34 -0.75
N ASP A 519 5.69 -2.36 -0.63
CA ASP A 519 5.37 -3.78 -0.78
C ASP A 519 4.37 -4.35 0.24
N GLN A 520 4.08 -3.62 1.34
CA GLN A 520 3.00 -3.94 2.27
C GLN A 520 1.69 -3.17 1.96
N GLY A 521 1.72 -2.25 1.00
CA GLY A 521 0.62 -1.35 0.65
C GLY A 521 0.58 -0.05 1.47
N ASN A 522 1.63 0.24 2.25
CA ASN A 522 1.74 1.45 3.05
C ASN A 522 2.42 2.57 2.24
N ARG A 523 1.86 3.78 2.22
CA ARG A 523 2.53 4.96 1.61
C ARG A 523 3.69 5.52 2.43
N LEU A 524 3.71 5.20 3.72
CA LEU A 524 4.78 5.54 4.65
C LEU A 524 5.54 4.26 5.01
N THR A 525 6.86 4.27 4.91
CA THR A 525 7.72 3.14 5.29
C THR A 525 8.53 3.54 6.51
N PRO A 526 8.54 2.76 7.61
CA PRO A 526 9.34 3.08 8.79
C PRO A 526 10.83 3.32 8.45
N SER A 527 11.43 4.37 9.02
CA SER A 527 12.86 4.68 8.88
C SER A 527 13.67 3.80 9.83
N CYS A 528 13.59 2.48 9.61
CA CYS A 528 14.12 1.42 10.44
C CYS A 528 14.90 0.42 9.58
N VAL A 529 16.04 -0.05 10.11
CA VAL A 529 16.88 -1.12 9.53
C VAL A 529 17.14 -2.15 10.62
N ALA A 530 17.11 -3.44 10.32
CA ALA A 530 17.42 -4.50 11.28
C ALA A 530 18.27 -5.60 10.67
N PHE A 531 19.30 -6.03 11.39
CA PHE A 531 20.24 -7.08 10.97
C PHE A 531 20.00 -8.38 11.74
N THR A 532 20.08 -9.51 11.07
CA THR A 532 20.17 -10.83 11.72
C THR A 532 21.54 -11.00 12.38
N ALA A 533 21.56 -11.56 13.59
CA ALA A 533 22.78 -11.69 14.38
C ALA A 533 23.77 -12.72 13.80
N ASP A 534 23.26 -13.83 13.30
CA ASP A 534 24.05 -14.99 12.86
C ASP A 534 24.00 -15.18 11.33
N ASP A 535 22.93 -14.73 10.66
CA ASP A 535 22.78 -14.70 9.20
C ASP A 535 23.18 -13.34 8.57
N ASP A 536 23.22 -13.32 7.23
CA ASP A 536 23.53 -12.18 6.34
C ASP A 536 22.29 -11.36 5.93
N ASP A 537 21.14 -11.59 6.57
CA ASP A 537 19.90 -10.88 6.24
C ASP A 537 19.81 -9.48 6.86
N SER A 538 19.31 -8.54 6.06
CA SER A 538 19.05 -7.16 6.45
C SER A 538 17.65 -6.71 6.01
N PHE A 539 16.85 -6.32 6.99
CA PHE A 539 15.48 -5.87 6.83
C PHE A 539 15.42 -4.34 6.85
N VAL A 540 14.52 -3.75 6.07
CA VAL A 540 14.28 -2.30 6.01
C VAL A 540 12.77 -2.05 6.03
N GLY A 541 12.34 -0.98 6.70
CA GLY A 541 10.93 -0.59 6.72
C GLY A 541 10.08 -1.39 7.71
N ASP A 542 8.86 -1.75 7.29
CA ASP A 542 7.88 -2.46 8.12
C ASP A 542 8.44 -3.76 8.72
N ALA A 543 9.27 -4.50 7.96
CA ALA A 543 9.90 -5.73 8.43
C ALA A 543 10.90 -5.50 9.59
N ALA A 544 11.70 -4.43 9.53
CA ALA A 544 12.61 -4.05 10.60
C ALA A 544 11.83 -3.53 11.83
N PHE A 545 10.81 -2.70 11.61
CA PHE A 545 9.98 -2.17 12.69
C PHE A 545 9.26 -3.28 13.48
N ASN A 546 8.69 -4.27 12.79
CA ASN A 546 7.94 -5.36 13.41
C ASN A 546 8.82 -6.23 14.34
N GLN A 547 10.05 -6.55 13.94
CA GLN A 547 10.96 -7.35 14.77
C GLN A 547 11.62 -6.58 15.93
N SER A 548 11.44 -5.25 16.02
CA SER A 548 12.19 -4.38 16.94
C SER A 548 12.06 -4.73 18.44
N ALA A 549 11.02 -5.46 18.84
CA ALA A 549 10.83 -5.94 20.23
C ALA A 549 11.42 -7.35 20.50
N LEU A 550 11.87 -8.06 19.46
CA LEU A 550 12.56 -9.36 19.54
C LEU A 550 14.07 -9.19 19.34
N ASN A 551 14.48 -8.31 18.41
CA ASN A 551 15.86 -8.01 18.08
C ASN A 551 16.23 -6.53 18.36
N PRO A 552 16.05 -6.03 19.60
CA PRO A 552 16.16 -4.60 19.89
C PRO A 552 17.58 -4.05 19.68
N THR A 553 18.62 -4.83 19.98
CA THR A 553 20.03 -4.39 19.90
C THR A 553 20.55 -4.25 18.48
N ASN A 554 19.96 -4.96 17.51
CA ASN A 554 20.35 -4.90 16.09
C ASN A 554 19.26 -4.29 15.20
N THR A 555 18.26 -3.63 15.79
CA THR A 555 17.25 -2.84 15.05
C THR A 555 17.50 -1.35 15.26
N ILE A 556 18.04 -0.70 14.23
CA ILE A 556 18.34 0.72 14.17
C ILE A 556 17.08 1.49 13.74
N PHE A 557 16.82 2.60 14.39
CA PHE A 557 15.76 3.56 14.07
C PHE A 557 16.23 4.97 14.47
N GLU A 558 15.52 6.02 14.06
CA GLU A 558 15.85 7.43 14.39
C GLU A 558 17.24 7.89 13.90
N VAL A 559 17.91 7.15 13.01
CA VAL A 559 19.31 7.40 12.57
C VAL A 559 19.56 8.79 11.99
N LYS A 560 18.51 9.49 11.52
CA LYS A 560 18.55 10.90 11.13
C LYS A 560 18.95 11.85 12.28
N ARG A 561 18.91 11.41 13.54
CA ARG A 561 19.50 12.12 14.69
C ARG A 561 21.02 11.96 14.80
N LEU A 562 21.61 10.91 14.20
CA LEU A 562 23.06 10.66 14.18
C LEU A 562 23.77 11.17 12.92
N ILE A 563 23.08 11.21 11.78
CA ILE A 563 23.68 11.54 10.48
C ILE A 563 24.38 12.91 10.48
N GLY A 564 25.63 12.95 10.01
CA GLY A 564 26.49 14.14 10.00
C GLY A 564 26.80 14.77 11.37
N ARG A 565 26.69 14.02 12.47
CA ARG A 565 27.09 14.45 13.84
C ARG A 565 28.39 13.80 14.29
N ARG A 566 28.93 14.28 15.42
CA ARG A 566 30.01 13.62 16.17
C ARG A 566 29.45 12.74 17.28
N PHE A 567 30.19 11.72 17.69
CA PHE A 567 29.85 10.88 18.85
C PHE A 567 29.88 11.69 20.15
N SER A 568 30.84 12.62 20.32
CA SER A 568 30.91 13.48 21.51
C SER A 568 29.80 14.55 21.58
N ASP A 569 28.98 14.74 20.54
CA ASP A 569 27.95 15.78 20.54
C ASP A 569 26.93 15.59 21.66
N ASP A 570 26.64 16.68 22.36
CA ASP A 570 25.90 16.66 23.62
C ASP A 570 24.45 16.15 23.45
N SER A 571 23.89 16.17 22.23
CA SER A 571 22.60 15.54 21.89
C SER A 571 22.73 14.03 21.64
N VAL A 572 23.74 13.60 20.88
CA VAL A 572 24.07 12.19 20.61
C VAL A 572 24.31 11.46 21.94
N GLN A 573 25.04 12.07 22.85
CA GLN A 573 25.26 11.56 24.21
C GLN A 573 23.99 11.49 25.08
N LYS A 574 22.90 12.18 24.72
CA LYS A 574 21.59 12.03 25.37
C LYS A 574 20.77 10.92 24.71
N ASP A 575 20.69 10.90 23.38
CA ASP A 575 19.89 9.94 22.62
C ASP A 575 20.43 8.49 22.71
N ILE A 576 21.76 8.30 22.79
CA ILE A 576 22.37 6.97 23.04
C ILE A 576 21.86 6.31 24.32
N LYS A 577 21.43 7.08 25.33
CA LYS A 577 20.86 6.56 26.58
C LYS A 577 19.40 6.08 26.43
N LEU A 578 18.79 6.31 25.28
CA LEU A 578 17.38 6.02 24.97
C LEU A 578 17.20 4.93 23.90
N TRP A 579 18.29 4.56 23.22
CA TRP A 579 18.32 3.53 22.18
C TRP A 579 18.81 2.18 22.72
N PRO A 580 18.25 1.06 22.23
CA PRO A 580 18.69 -0.29 22.60
C PRO A 580 19.93 -0.78 21.82
N PHE A 581 20.25 -0.14 20.69
CA PHE A 581 21.43 -0.46 19.87
C PHE A 581 22.66 0.30 20.36
N LYS A 582 23.83 -0.34 20.26
CA LYS A 582 25.11 0.20 20.73
C LYS A 582 25.63 1.22 19.72
N VAL A 583 26.12 2.37 20.21
CA VAL A 583 26.85 3.37 19.40
C VAL A 583 28.19 3.63 20.06
N VAL A 584 29.27 3.75 19.29
CA VAL A 584 30.64 4.00 19.80
C VAL A 584 31.34 5.11 19.01
N ALA A 585 32.40 5.68 19.59
CA ALA A 585 33.29 6.57 18.86
C ALA A 585 34.14 5.77 17.85
N GLY A 586 34.00 6.11 16.57
CA GLY A 586 34.89 5.65 15.50
C GLY A 586 36.08 6.59 15.29
N GLN A 587 36.75 6.42 14.14
CA GLN A 587 37.79 7.34 13.71
C GLN A 587 37.25 8.78 13.60
N GLU A 588 38.05 9.75 14.04
CA GLU A 588 37.72 11.19 14.02
C GLU A 588 36.38 11.53 14.72
N ASP A 589 36.06 10.80 15.79
CA ASP A 589 34.88 11.00 16.63
C ASP A 589 33.53 10.88 15.88
N ARG A 590 33.49 10.06 14.82
CA ARG A 590 32.25 9.70 14.11
C ARG A 590 31.42 8.71 14.95
N PRO A 591 30.08 8.82 15.03
CA PRO A 591 29.23 7.87 15.75
C PRO A 591 29.03 6.58 14.94
N MET A 592 29.71 5.50 15.33
CA MET A 592 29.58 4.18 14.71
C MET A 592 28.44 3.40 15.34
N ILE A 593 27.49 2.93 14.53
CA ILE A 593 26.36 2.12 14.97
C ILE A 593 26.79 0.65 14.96
N VAL A 594 26.71 0.00 16.10
CA VAL A 594 27.27 -1.33 16.32
C VAL A 594 26.15 -2.37 16.40
N VAL A 595 26.26 -3.40 15.57
CA VAL A 595 25.34 -4.55 15.52
C VAL A 595 26.13 -5.86 15.45
N ARG A 596 25.47 -6.96 15.80
CA ARG A 596 25.95 -8.31 15.47
C ARG A 596 25.35 -8.73 14.14
N HIS A 597 26.17 -9.25 13.20
CA HIS A 597 25.76 -9.63 11.85
C HIS A 597 26.75 -10.62 11.20
N GLU A 598 26.26 -11.62 10.45
CA GLU A 598 27.05 -12.79 10.01
C GLU A 598 27.88 -13.42 11.18
N GLY A 599 27.35 -13.37 12.40
CA GLY A 599 27.98 -13.85 13.64
C GLY A 599 28.94 -12.86 14.33
N GLU A 600 29.46 -11.87 13.60
CA GLU A 600 30.51 -10.92 14.00
C GLU A 600 29.96 -9.60 14.57
N GLU A 601 30.76 -8.82 15.31
CA GLU A 601 30.41 -7.42 15.62
C GLU A 601 30.81 -6.51 14.44
N ARG A 602 29.82 -5.87 13.81
CA ARG A 602 30.00 -4.93 12.68
C ARG A 602 29.61 -3.52 13.06
N GLN A 603 30.26 -2.56 12.41
CA GLN A 603 30.09 -1.13 12.65
C GLN A 603 29.67 -0.44 11.35
N PHE A 604 28.54 0.26 11.38
CA PHE A 604 28.00 1.01 10.25
C PHE A 604 27.97 2.51 10.56
N MET A 605 28.27 3.32 9.56
CA MET A 605 28.05 4.76 9.59
C MET A 605 26.53 5.08 9.52
N PRO A 606 26.06 6.19 10.12
CA PRO A 606 24.68 6.66 9.95
C PRO A 606 24.24 6.82 8.49
N GLU A 607 25.19 7.18 7.63
CA GLU A 607 25.04 7.37 6.18
C GLU A 607 24.76 6.03 5.47
N GLU A 608 25.37 4.93 5.91
CA GLU A 608 25.12 3.58 5.38
C GLU A 608 23.73 3.05 5.79
N ILE A 609 23.34 3.24 7.04
CA ILE A 609 21.98 2.87 7.48
C ILE A 609 20.93 3.71 6.74
N SER A 610 21.21 5.00 6.51
CA SER A 610 20.33 5.89 5.76
C SER A 610 20.26 5.53 4.27
N SER A 611 21.37 5.07 3.67
CA SER A 611 21.40 4.60 2.29
C SER A 611 20.54 3.33 2.08
N MET A 612 20.45 2.44 3.08
CA MET A 612 19.55 1.28 3.04
C MET A 612 18.06 1.70 3.02
N VAL A 613 17.68 2.75 3.75
CA VAL A 613 16.33 3.32 3.70
C VAL A 613 16.06 4.00 2.34
N LEU A 614 17.00 4.79 1.85
CA LEU A 614 16.92 5.43 0.52
C LEU A 614 16.87 4.39 -0.62
N ALA A 615 17.61 3.29 -0.51
CA ALA A 615 17.57 2.19 -1.46
C ALA A 615 16.20 1.49 -1.45
N LYS A 616 15.57 1.30 -0.28
CA LYS A 616 14.19 0.79 -0.19
C LYS A 616 13.17 1.76 -0.81
N MET A 617 13.40 3.07 -0.74
CA MET A 617 12.57 4.08 -1.42
C MET A 617 12.76 4.05 -2.94
N ARG A 618 14.01 3.94 -3.42
CA ARG A 618 14.36 3.68 -4.83
C ARG A 618 13.64 2.43 -5.34
N GLU A 619 13.84 1.29 -4.69
CA GLU A 619 13.25 -0.01 -5.04
C GLU A 619 11.70 0.06 -5.09
N THR A 620 11.08 0.76 -4.14
CA THR A 620 9.62 0.98 -4.13
C THR A 620 9.15 1.74 -5.37
N ALA A 621 9.88 2.78 -5.78
CA ALA A 621 9.58 3.51 -7.00
C ALA A 621 9.90 2.72 -8.28
N GLU A 622 10.99 1.95 -8.30
CA GLU A 622 11.38 1.10 -9.46
C GLU A 622 10.31 0.04 -9.76
N VAL A 623 9.79 -0.62 -8.72
CA VAL A 623 8.69 -1.58 -8.83
C VAL A 623 7.40 -0.92 -9.34
N TYR A 624 7.09 0.30 -8.89
CA TYR A 624 5.91 1.04 -9.36
C TYR A 624 6.03 1.56 -10.80
N LEU A 625 7.23 1.94 -11.22
CA LEU A 625 7.48 2.59 -12.51
C LEU A 625 7.84 1.60 -13.63
N GLY A 626 8.19 0.35 -13.29
CA GLY A 626 8.70 -0.65 -14.24
C GLY A 626 10.04 -0.26 -14.88
N LYS A 627 10.80 0.64 -14.23
CA LYS A 627 12.02 1.27 -14.75
C LYS A 627 12.99 1.59 -13.61
N THR A 628 14.29 1.47 -13.88
CA THR A 628 15.37 1.88 -12.97
C THR A 628 15.27 3.38 -12.63
N VAL A 629 15.44 3.72 -11.36
CA VAL A 629 15.35 5.08 -10.82
C VAL A 629 16.75 5.52 -10.37
N THR A 630 17.39 6.36 -11.18
CA THR A 630 18.78 6.81 -10.95
C THR A 630 18.88 8.25 -10.48
N LYS A 631 17.75 8.95 -10.32
CA LYS A 631 17.68 10.39 -9.98
C LYS A 631 16.70 10.61 -8.83
N ALA A 632 17.09 11.44 -7.85
CA ALA A 632 16.21 11.82 -6.76
C ALA A 632 16.40 13.27 -6.33
N VAL A 633 15.33 13.86 -5.79
CA VAL A 633 15.39 15.01 -4.87
C VAL A 633 15.10 14.46 -3.47
N ILE A 634 15.97 14.77 -2.51
CA ILE A 634 15.91 14.25 -1.13
C ILE A 634 15.68 15.40 -0.15
N THR A 635 14.84 15.16 0.86
CA THR A 635 14.46 16.16 1.86
C THR A 635 15.46 16.23 3.02
N VAL A 636 15.60 17.41 3.62
CA VAL A 636 16.30 17.62 4.90
C VAL A 636 15.55 18.61 5.80
N PRO A 637 15.70 18.52 7.14
CA PRO A 637 15.25 19.53 8.07
C PRO A 637 15.90 20.87 7.71
N VAL A 638 15.19 21.97 7.87
CA VAL A 638 15.73 23.27 7.44
C VAL A 638 16.95 23.65 8.29
N TYR A 639 16.98 23.26 9.56
CA TYR A 639 18.12 23.42 10.47
C TYR A 639 19.24 22.37 10.32
N PHE A 640 19.23 21.50 9.30
CA PHE A 640 20.39 20.66 9.00
C PHE A 640 21.60 21.51 8.60
N ASN A 641 22.70 21.25 9.31
CA ASN A 641 23.98 21.94 9.14
C ASN A 641 24.74 21.43 7.90
N ASN A 642 25.84 22.09 7.52
CA ASN A 642 26.61 21.74 6.31
C ASN A 642 27.06 20.25 6.26
N ALA A 643 27.47 19.67 7.40
CA ALA A 643 27.89 18.26 7.47
C ALA A 643 26.68 17.31 7.32
N GLN A 644 25.54 17.61 7.94
CA GLN A 644 24.33 16.78 7.84
C GLN A 644 23.72 16.79 6.43
N ARG A 645 23.78 17.94 5.74
CA ARG A 645 23.39 18.06 4.31
C ARG A 645 24.28 17.20 3.42
N GLN A 646 25.60 17.28 3.60
CA GLN A 646 26.55 16.48 2.84
C GLN A 646 26.36 14.97 3.10
N ALA A 647 26.27 14.56 4.36
CA ALA A 647 26.05 13.18 4.75
C ALA A 647 24.76 12.58 4.16
N THR A 648 23.70 13.39 4.04
CA THR A 648 22.45 12.97 3.39
C THR A 648 22.62 12.77 1.87
N MET A 649 23.43 13.60 1.20
CA MET A 649 23.80 13.37 -0.21
C MET A 649 24.69 12.15 -0.39
N ASP A 650 25.65 11.93 0.51
CA ASP A 650 26.56 10.78 0.49
C ASP A 650 25.75 9.47 0.67
N ALA A 651 24.79 9.45 1.60
CA ALA A 651 23.83 8.35 1.75
C ALA A 651 23.00 8.10 0.47
N GLY A 652 22.60 9.15 -0.25
CA GLY A 652 21.94 9.03 -1.55
C GLY A 652 22.84 8.44 -2.64
N ALA A 653 24.11 8.84 -2.68
CA ALA A 653 25.09 8.28 -3.60
C ALA A 653 25.36 6.79 -3.33
N ILE A 654 25.49 6.39 -2.05
CA ILE A 654 25.63 4.97 -1.64
C ILE A 654 24.37 4.17 -2.01
N ALA A 655 23.18 4.76 -1.93
CA ALA A 655 21.93 4.17 -2.39
C ALA A 655 21.79 4.08 -3.93
N GLY A 656 22.82 4.48 -4.68
CA GLY A 656 22.81 4.48 -6.15
C GLY A 656 21.89 5.52 -6.77
N LEU A 657 21.66 6.65 -6.09
CA LEU A 657 20.88 7.78 -6.59
C LEU A 657 21.77 8.98 -6.91
N ASN A 658 21.60 9.56 -8.09
CA ASN A 658 22.06 10.92 -8.38
C ASN A 658 21.14 11.91 -7.67
N VAL A 659 21.63 12.49 -6.56
CA VAL A 659 20.91 13.49 -5.77
C VAL A 659 20.94 14.83 -6.52
N MET A 660 19.89 15.11 -7.29
CA MET A 660 19.78 16.31 -8.14
C MET A 660 19.65 17.60 -7.32
N ARG A 661 19.07 17.48 -6.12
CA ARG A 661 18.84 18.58 -5.18
C ARG A 661 18.58 18.02 -3.79
N ILE A 662 19.16 18.67 -2.79
CA ILE A 662 18.64 18.66 -1.42
C ILE A 662 17.62 19.81 -1.28
N ILE A 663 16.41 19.50 -0.81
CA ILE A 663 15.34 20.49 -0.54
C ILE A 663 14.97 20.48 0.94
N ASN A 664 14.65 21.65 1.51
CA ASN A 664 14.21 21.73 2.89
C ASN A 664 12.76 21.22 3.04
N GLU A 665 12.49 20.44 4.08
CA GLU A 665 11.18 19.80 4.36
C GLU A 665 9.99 20.78 4.30
N PRO A 666 9.99 21.91 5.05
CA PRO A 666 8.90 22.88 4.98
C PRO A 666 8.77 23.57 3.60
N THR A 667 9.85 23.70 2.84
CA THR A 667 9.82 24.26 1.48
C THR A 667 9.18 23.30 0.49
N ALA A 668 9.48 22.00 0.60
CA ALA A 668 8.82 20.98 -0.21
C ALA A 668 7.30 20.97 0.07
N ALA A 669 6.90 21.04 1.35
CA ALA A 669 5.49 21.15 1.71
C ALA A 669 4.82 22.45 1.19
N ALA A 670 5.56 23.57 1.07
CA ALA A 670 5.06 24.79 0.44
C ALA A 670 4.79 24.63 -1.07
N LEU A 671 5.66 23.91 -1.81
CA LEU A 671 5.41 23.56 -3.22
C LEU A 671 4.14 22.70 -3.36
N ALA A 672 3.97 21.71 -2.49
CA ALA A 672 2.78 20.86 -2.47
C ALA A 672 1.49 21.65 -2.16
N TYR A 673 1.52 22.54 -1.17
CA TYR A 673 0.42 23.45 -0.83
C TYR A 673 -0.03 24.30 -2.04
N CYS A 674 0.93 24.83 -2.80
CA CYS A 674 0.59 25.73 -3.90
C CYS A 674 -0.04 25.05 -5.10
N LEU A 675 0.25 23.77 -5.42
CA LEU A 675 -0.45 23.10 -6.52
C LEU A 675 -1.95 22.89 -6.24
N GLU A 676 -2.36 22.77 -4.98
CA GLU A 676 -3.78 22.70 -4.60
C GLU A 676 -4.45 24.08 -4.55
N LYS A 677 -3.70 25.13 -4.23
CA LYS A 677 -4.23 26.46 -3.87
C LYS A 677 -3.67 27.65 -4.67
N MET A 678 -3.02 27.41 -5.81
CA MET A 678 -2.47 28.43 -6.71
C MET A 678 -3.46 29.60 -6.88
N PRO A 679 -3.15 30.80 -6.36
CA PRO A 679 -4.15 31.85 -6.20
C PRO A 679 -4.48 32.50 -7.55
N VAL A 680 -5.78 32.60 -7.86
CA VAL A 680 -6.32 33.34 -9.03
C VAL A 680 -6.24 34.88 -8.82
N SER A 681 -5.30 35.36 -8.00
CA SER A 681 -5.20 36.76 -7.58
C SER A 681 -3.76 37.26 -7.71
N ASN A 682 -3.60 38.44 -8.31
CA ASN A 682 -2.31 39.09 -8.59
C ASN A 682 -1.61 39.66 -7.34
N LYS A 683 -1.62 38.93 -6.22
CA LYS A 683 -0.95 39.27 -4.96
C LYS A 683 -0.25 38.03 -4.41
N GLY A 684 1.00 38.18 -4.01
CA GLY A 684 1.69 37.14 -3.24
C GLY A 684 1.03 36.88 -1.89
N ARG A 685 1.25 35.67 -1.37
CA ARG A 685 0.76 35.21 -0.06
C ARG A 685 1.92 34.96 0.89
N MET A 686 1.76 35.32 2.15
CA MET A 686 2.72 35.02 3.21
C MET A 686 2.31 33.72 3.93
N VAL A 687 3.01 32.62 3.67
CA VAL A 687 2.68 31.29 4.18
C VAL A 687 3.69 30.90 5.26
N LEU A 688 3.20 30.61 6.47
CA LEU A 688 4.03 29.95 7.49
C LEU A 688 3.80 28.45 7.41
N VAL A 689 4.87 27.70 7.18
CA VAL A 689 4.87 26.23 7.28
C VAL A 689 5.40 25.86 8.66
N PHE A 690 4.62 25.05 9.38
CA PHE A 690 4.94 24.51 10.70
C PHE A 690 5.02 22.98 10.58
N ASP A 691 6.24 22.46 10.57
CA ASP A 691 6.52 21.03 10.45
C ASP A 691 6.96 20.46 11.79
N LEU A 692 6.16 19.57 12.38
CA LEU A 692 6.48 18.87 13.62
C LEU A 692 6.45 17.37 13.35
N GLY A 693 7.61 16.86 12.97
CA GLY A 693 7.79 15.49 12.50
C GLY A 693 7.95 14.45 13.63
N GLY A 694 8.67 13.37 13.30
CA GLY A 694 8.96 12.27 14.21
C GLY A 694 10.06 12.57 15.23
N GLY A 695 10.99 13.49 14.91
CA GLY A 695 12.09 13.85 15.82
C GLY A 695 12.82 15.14 15.46
N THR A 696 12.31 15.91 14.50
CA THR A 696 12.76 17.26 14.12
C THR A 696 11.54 18.18 14.08
N PHE A 697 11.80 19.46 14.34
CA PHE A 697 10.81 20.53 14.33
C PHE A 697 11.35 21.69 13.52
N ASP A 698 10.62 22.09 12.48
CA ASP A 698 11.10 23.02 11.47
C ASP A 698 9.99 24.02 11.10
N ILE A 699 10.35 25.30 11.01
CA ILE A 699 9.43 26.40 10.69
C ILE A 699 10.05 27.25 9.59
N SER A 700 9.32 27.47 8.51
CA SER A 700 9.72 28.43 7.48
C SER A 700 8.58 29.39 7.19
N LEU A 701 8.91 30.68 7.10
CA LEU A 701 8.01 31.70 6.59
C LEU A 701 8.37 31.98 5.13
N LEU A 702 7.44 31.74 4.21
CA LEU A 702 7.63 31.94 2.78
C LEU A 702 6.73 33.05 2.25
N ASN A 703 7.27 33.92 1.40
CA ASN A 703 6.48 34.76 0.50
C ASN A 703 6.35 34.04 -0.83
N ILE A 704 5.12 33.77 -1.25
CA ILE A 704 4.81 33.06 -2.49
C ILE A 704 4.10 34.02 -3.44
N ASP A 705 4.82 34.56 -4.42
CA ASP A 705 4.29 35.46 -5.44
C ASP A 705 3.89 34.66 -6.69
N PRO A 706 2.64 34.77 -7.20
CA PRO A 706 2.21 34.07 -8.41
C PRO A 706 2.86 34.59 -9.72
N GLY A 707 3.77 35.57 -9.65
CA GLY A 707 4.74 35.84 -10.73
C GLY A 707 4.38 36.94 -11.70
N VAL A 708 3.30 37.70 -11.45
CA VAL A 708 2.65 38.64 -12.40
C VAL A 708 3.58 39.75 -12.96
N ASN A 709 4.74 39.97 -12.35
CA ASN A 709 5.73 40.98 -12.79
C ASN A 709 7.01 40.39 -13.39
N ILE A 710 7.16 39.07 -13.42
CA ILE A 710 8.39 38.33 -13.81
C ILE A 710 8.10 37.06 -14.62
N ASP A 711 6.84 36.84 -15.00
CA ASP A 711 6.30 35.67 -15.71
C ASP A 711 6.61 34.29 -15.06
N MET A 712 7.03 34.28 -13.79
CA MET A 712 7.42 33.07 -13.03
C MET A 712 6.97 33.15 -11.56
N GLY A 713 6.37 32.09 -11.03
CA GLY A 713 5.97 31.98 -9.63
C GLY A 713 7.18 31.90 -8.70
N LEU A 714 7.34 32.89 -7.82
CA LEU A 714 8.48 33.02 -6.90
C LEU A 714 8.12 32.51 -5.51
N PHE A 715 8.79 31.45 -5.07
CA PHE A 715 8.76 30.93 -3.71
C PHE A 715 9.99 31.44 -2.95
N GLU A 716 9.82 32.41 -2.06
CA GLU A 716 10.92 33.04 -1.33
C GLU A 716 10.84 32.76 0.17
N VAL A 717 11.79 31.99 0.71
CA VAL A 717 11.93 31.85 2.17
C VAL A 717 12.42 33.17 2.76
N LYS A 718 11.68 33.74 3.72
CA LYS A 718 11.97 35.01 4.40
C LYS A 718 12.81 34.83 5.65
N ALA A 719 12.47 33.81 6.45
CA ALA A 719 13.29 33.32 7.53
C ALA A 719 12.88 31.90 7.91
N THR A 720 13.74 31.25 8.70
CA THR A 720 13.50 29.90 9.20
C THR A 720 13.99 29.72 10.64
N ALA A 721 13.38 28.80 11.37
CA ALA A 721 13.69 28.43 12.75
C ALA A 721 13.42 26.93 12.97
N GLY A 722 13.99 26.32 14.01
CA GLY A 722 13.71 24.91 14.33
C GLY A 722 14.53 24.35 15.49
N ASP A 723 14.33 23.07 15.78
CA ASP A 723 15.14 22.24 16.70
C ASP A 723 15.28 20.83 16.09
N THR A 724 16.52 20.40 15.82
CA THR A 724 16.81 19.10 15.18
C THR A 724 16.75 17.91 16.14
N HIS A 725 16.34 18.12 17.40
CA HIS A 725 16.07 17.06 18.38
C HIS A 725 14.74 17.26 19.13
N LEU A 726 13.73 17.81 18.46
CA LEU A 726 12.39 18.02 19.01
C LEU A 726 11.34 17.42 18.08
N GLY A 727 10.53 16.45 18.56
CA GLY A 727 9.40 15.95 17.79
C GLY A 727 8.67 14.78 18.45
N GLY A 728 8.03 13.96 17.60
CA GLY A 728 7.22 12.81 17.98
C GLY A 728 7.80 11.92 19.08
N ALA A 729 9.08 11.54 18.96
CA ALA A 729 9.78 10.64 19.87
C ALA A 729 10.01 11.25 21.26
N ASP A 730 10.16 12.58 21.37
CA ASP A 730 10.37 13.25 22.66
C ASP A 730 9.08 13.31 23.48
N PHE A 731 7.93 13.46 22.80
CA PHE A 731 6.62 13.30 23.43
C PHE A 731 6.38 11.85 23.93
N ASP A 732 6.96 10.85 23.26
CA ASP A 732 6.93 9.46 23.73
C ASP A 732 7.90 9.24 24.89
N ASN A 733 9.08 9.87 24.87
CA ASN A 733 10.05 9.83 25.97
C ASN A 733 9.42 10.30 27.30
N GLU A 734 8.64 11.38 27.31
CA GLU A 734 7.94 11.82 28.53
C GLU A 734 6.81 10.87 28.98
N LEU A 735 6.13 10.20 28.04
CA LEU A 735 5.16 9.15 28.38
C LEU A 735 5.82 7.88 28.93
N VAL A 736 6.99 7.48 28.41
CA VAL A 736 7.80 6.39 28.98
C VAL A 736 8.28 6.76 30.37
N LYS A 737 8.87 7.96 30.56
CA LYS A 737 9.29 8.47 31.88
C LYS A 737 8.13 8.55 32.87
N HIS A 738 6.92 8.93 32.44
CA HIS A 738 5.74 8.90 33.31
C HIS A 738 5.35 7.45 33.66
N SER A 739 5.34 6.55 32.68
CA SER A 739 4.92 5.16 32.85
C SER A 739 5.85 4.36 33.75
N LEU A 740 7.17 4.53 33.61
CA LEU A 740 8.18 3.91 34.49
C LEU A 740 8.02 4.41 35.95
N ARG A 741 7.78 5.72 36.15
CA ARG A 741 7.46 6.27 37.48
C ARG A 741 6.17 5.67 38.05
N GLU A 742 5.15 5.47 37.23
CA GLU A 742 3.89 4.84 37.66
C GLU A 742 4.02 3.35 37.97
N PHE A 743 4.84 2.60 37.22
CA PHE A 743 5.15 1.21 37.54
C PHE A 743 5.90 1.14 38.88
N ASN A 744 6.99 1.90 39.03
CA ASN A 744 7.80 1.88 40.25
C ASN A 744 7.03 2.39 41.49
N ARG A 745 6.05 3.29 41.30
CA ARG A 745 5.12 3.73 42.35
C ARG A 745 4.15 2.63 42.81
N LYS A 746 3.80 1.67 41.95
CA LYS A 746 2.87 0.56 42.25
C LYS A 746 3.57 -0.69 42.77
N HIS A 747 4.76 -1.00 42.25
CA HIS A 747 5.44 -2.29 42.47
C HIS A 747 6.77 -2.17 43.24
N GLY A 748 7.17 -0.96 43.62
CA GLY A 748 8.48 -0.68 44.21
C GLY A 748 9.54 -0.39 43.13
N SER A 749 10.74 0.01 43.56
CA SER A 749 11.83 0.36 42.65
C SER A 749 12.38 -0.89 41.94
N MET A 750 11.87 -1.18 40.74
CA MET A 750 12.35 -2.28 39.89
C MET A 750 13.21 -1.75 38.74
N ASP A 751 14.27 -2.47 38.42
CA ASP A 751 15.14 -2.16 37.28
C ASP A 751 14.51 -2.64 35.96
N ILE A 752 13.60 -1.83 35.42
CA ILE A 752 13.11 -1.98 34.05
C ILE A 752 14.15 -1.45 33.04
N GLU A 753 15.06 -0.57 33.45
CA GLU A 753 15.94 0.18 32.55
C GLU A 753 17.02 -0.70 31.91
N SER A 754 17.48 -1.76 32.60
CA SER A 754 18.30 -2.82 31.97
C SER A 754 17.52 -3.70 30.97
N ASN A 755 16.20 -3.76 31.04
CA ASN A 755 15.37 -4.63 30.20
C ASN A 755 14.90 -3.92 28.92
N GLN A 756 15.77 -3.90 27.91
CA GLN A 756 15.52 -3.27 26.61
C GLN A 756 14.25 -3.78 25.90
N LYS A 757 13.88 -5.05 26.09
CA LYS A 757 12.63 -5.62 25.55
C LYS A 757 11.39 -5.04 26.23
N ALA A 758 11.42 -4.86 27.55
CA ALA A 758 10.36 -4.17 28.30
C ALA A 758 10.25 -2.70 27.88
N LEU A 759 11.37 -1.98 27.81
CA LEU A 759 11.42 -0.58 27.37
C LEU A 759 10.85 -0.39 25.95
N ARG A 760 11.22 -1.26 24.99
CA ARG A 760 10.70 -1.17 23.61
C ARG A 760 9.19 -1.40 23.56
N ARG A 761 8.67 -2.43 24.25
CA ARG A 761 7.22 -2.69 24.35
C ARG A 761 6.47 -1.51 24.97
N LEU A 762 7.02 -0.92 26.04
CA LEU A 762 6.45 0.26 26.70
C LEU A 762 6.45 1.49 25.77
N ARG A 763 7.55 1.77 25.07
CA ARG A 763 7.65 2.87 24.09
C ARG A 763 6.59 2.74 22.99
N THR A 764 6.40 1.55 22.42
CA THR A 764 5.35 1.30 21.42
C THR A 764 3.94 1.52 21.99
N ALA A 765 3.68 1.13 23.24
CA ALA A 765 2.39 1.40 23.90
C ALA A 765 2.18 2.90 24.20
N CYS A 766 3.23 3.63 24.56
CA CYS A 766 3.20 5.09 24.75
C CYS A 766 2.92 5.84 23.43
N GLU A 767 3.58 5.48 22.33
CA GLU A 767 3.35 6.07 21.00
C GLU A 767 1.91 5.83 20.51
N ARG A 768 1.42 4.60 20.68
CA ARG A 768 0.01 4.25 20.42
C ARG A 768 -0.95 5.10 21.27
N ALA A 769 -0.62 5.33 22.55
CA ALA A 769 -1.42 6.18 23.44
C ALA A 769 -1.41 7.66 23.03
N LYS A 770 -0.26 8.24 22.68
CA LYS A 770 -0.13 9.59 22.11
C LYS A 770 -1.02 9.77 20.87
N ARG A 771 -0.99 8.80 19.95
CA ARG A 771 -1.82 8.79 18.73
C ARG A 771 -3.32 8.67 19.05
N MET A 772 -3.71 7.82 20.01
CA MET A 772 -5.10 7.73 20.47
C MET A 772 -5.59 9.04 21.13
N LEU A 773 -4.79 9.66 22.00
CA LEU A 773 -5.17 10.91 22.68
C LEU A 773 -5.32 12.12 21.74
N SER A 774 -4.82 12.02 20.52
CA SER A 774 -5.06 13.04 19.48
C SER A 774 -6.52 13.06 19.00
N SER A 775 -7.27 11.96 19.18
CA SER A 775 -8.72 11.89 18.91
C SER A 775 -9.56 11.72 20.18
N THR A 776 -9.14 10.90 21.15
CA THR A 776 -9.86 10.64 22.41
C THR A 776 -9.43 11.58 23.55
N MET A 777 -10.28 11.76 24.57
CA MET A 777 -9.94 12.54 25.77
C MET A 777 -9.15 11.74 26.82
N GLN A 778 -9.18 10.41 26.74
CA GLN A 778 -8.46 9.49 27.60
C GLN A 778 -8.15 8.19 26.85
N THR A 779 -7.15 7.46 27.32
CA THR A 779 -6.84 6.10 26.86
C THR A 779 -6.11 5.32 27.96
N THR A 780 -5.86 4.03 27.73
CA THR A 780 -5.06 3.18 28.62
C THR A 780 -3.74 2.84 27.93
N ILE A 781 -2.62 2.99 28.65
CA ILE A 781 -1.36 2.31 28.31
C ILE A 781 -1.40 0.97 29.04
N GLU A 782 -1.32 -0.12 28.28
CA GLU A 782 -1.48 -1.50 28.77
C GLU A 782 -0.42 -2.38 28.10
N VAL A 783 0.36 -3.10 28.89
CA VAL A 783 1.43 -4.02 28.46
C VAL A 783 1.48 -5.22 29.41
N ASP A 784 1.01 -6.36 28.94
CA ASP A 784 0.97 -7.62 29.70
C ASP A 784 2.41 -8.12 29.96
N SER A 785 2.69 -8.61 31.16
CA SER A 785 4.01 -9.06 31.61
C SER A 785 5.11 -8.08 31.16
N LEU A 786 5.01 -6.81 31.56
CA LEU A 786 5.99 -5.78 31.19
C LEU A 786 7.37 -6.14 31.76
N HIS A 787 7.42 -6.52 33.03
CA HIS A 787 8.66 -6.88 33.73
C HIS A 787 8.38 -7.92 34.82
N GLN A 788 9.21 -8.96 34.92
CA GLN A 788 9.11 -10.04 35.94
C GLN A 788 7.70 -10.70 36.07
N GLY A 789 6.92 -10.78 34.98
CA GLY A 789 5.56 -11.33 35.03
C GLY A 789 4.48 -10.34 35.50
N ILE A 790 4.82 -9.08 35.76
CA ILE A 790 3.89 -8.04 36.22
C ILE A 790 3.34 -7.28 35.02
N ASP A 791 2.01 -7.30 34.88
CA ASP A 791 1.28 -6.50 33.89
C ASP A 791 1.34 -5.02 34.23
N PHE A 792 1.61 -4.16 33.24
CA PHE A 792 1.52 -2.71 33.41
C PHE A 792 0.23 -2.16 32.81
N ARG A 793 -0.53 -1.43 33.62
CA ARG A 793 -1.72 -0.72 33.19
C ARG A 793 -1.81 0.67 33.82
N VAL A 794 -1.97 1.72 33.03
CA VAL A 794 -2.26 3.08 33.51
C VAL A 794 -3.23 3.81 32.58
N THR A 795 -4.22 4.48 33.16
CA THR A 795 -5.13 5.37 32.40
C THR A 795 -4.48 6.74 32.28
N LEU A 796 -4.38 7.25 31.04
CA LEU A 796 -3.78 8.52 30.71
C LEU A 796 -4.85 9.43 30.06
N THR A 797 -5.03 10.64 30.60
CA THR A 797 -5.90 11.66 29.99
C THR A 797 -5.12 12.53 29.01
N ARG A 798 -5.82 13.15 28.06
CA ARG A 798 -5.24 14.18 27.19
C ARG A 798 -4.65 15.34 28.00
N SER A 799 -5.35 15.80 29.03
CA SER A 799 -4.85 16.86 29.93
C SER A 799 -3.53 16.49 30.61
N ARG A 800 -3.34 15.22 31.01
CA ARG A 800 -2.08 14.77 31.62
C ARG A 800 -0.96 14.64 30.59
N PHE A 801 -1.26 14.19 29.37
CA PHE A 801 -0.31 14.25 28.26
C PHE A 801 0.10 15.70 27.92
N GLU A 802 -0.86 16.63 27.92
CA GLU A 802 -0.60 18.06 27.67
C GLU A 802 0.26 18.71 28.76
N GLU A 803 0.04 18.33 30.02
CA GLU A 803 0.83 18.77 31.18
C GLU A 803 2.29 18.27 31.11
N LEU A 804 2.49 16.97 30.84
CA LEU A 804 3.82 16.34 30.77
C LEU A 804 4.70 16.91 29.66
N ASN A 805 4.10 17.40 28.58
CA ASN A 805 4.80 17.89 27.39
C ASN A 805 4.77 19.41 27.25
N LYS A 806 4.29 20.13 28.28
CA LYS A 806 4.12 21.58 28.28
C LYS A 806 5.36 22.33 27.80
N ASP A 807 6.54 21.97 28.31
CA ASP A 807 7.79 22.69 28.02
C ASP A 807 8.27 22.43 26.58
N LEU A 808 8.01 21.23 26.04
CA LEU A 808 8.27 20.90 24.64
C LEU A 808 7.34 21.70 23.70
N PHE A 809 6.07 21.88 24.06
CA PHE A 809 5.15 22.75 23.31
C PHE A 809 5.53 24.24 23.42
N SER A 810 6.08 24.69 24.55
CA SER A 810 6.56 26.08 24.71
C SER A 810 7.72 26.38 23.77
N LYS A 811 8.74 25.49 23.70
CA LYS A 811 9.84 25.57 22.72
C LYS A 811 9.34 25.71 21.27
N CYS A 812 8.27 24.98 20.92
CA CYS A 812 7.69 25.06 19.57
C CYS A 812 7.20 26.47 19.23
N MET A 813 6.62 27.19 20.20
CA MET A 813 6.15 28.56 20.02
C MET A 813 7.29 29.58 20.05
N GLU A 814 8.30 29.38 20.90
CA GLU A 814 9.48 30.24 20.99
C GLU A 814 10.25 30.31 19.66
N ALA A 815 10.44 29.17 18.99
CA ALA A 815 11.05 29.14 17.66
C ALA A 815 10.18 29.83 16.59
N MET A 816 8.84 29.73 16.69
CA MET A 816 7.92 30.42 15.77
C MET A 816 7.99 31.94 15.93
N GLU A 817 8.01 32.42 17.17
CA GLU A 817 8.20 33.85 17.48
C GLU A 817 9.56 34.36 16.98
N ASN A 818 10.61 33.55 17.10
CA ASN A 818 11.92 33.88 16.55
C ASN A 818 11.89 33.93 15.00
N CYS A 819 11.25 32.97 14.33
CA CYS A 819 11.08 32.96 12.86
C CYS A 819 10.40 34.23 12.33
N LEU A 820 9.29 34.65 12.95
CA LEU A 820 8.59 35.89 12.60
C LEU A 820 9.45 37.14 12.85
N ARG A 821 10.18 37.17 13.97
CA ARG A 821 11.11 38.26 14.34
C ARG A 821 12.28 38.38 13.37
N ASP A 822 12.84 37.25 12.94
CA ASP A 822 13.94 37.19 11.97
C ASP A 822 13.50 37.61 10.57
N ALA A 823 12.30 37.18 10.14
CA ALA A 823 11.67 37.63 8.90
C ALA A 823 11.26 39.13 8.93
N LYS A 824 11.12 39.69 10.15
CA LYS A 824 10.55 41.03 10.42
C LYS A 824 9.12 41.15 9.90
N VAL A 825 8.34 40.09 10.07
CA VAL A 825 6.94 39.99 9.62
C VAL A 825 6.04 39.86 10.85
N ASP A 826 5.10 40.79 11.00
CA ASP A 826 4.09 40.71 12.05
C ASP A 826 3.14 39.51 11.83
N LYS A 827 2.65 38.90 12.93
CA LYS A 827 1.79 37.72 12.86
C LYS A 827 0.49 37.90 12.06
N TRP A 828 -0.03 39.13 11.98
CA TRP A 828 -1.21 39.49 11.17
C TRP A 828 -0.93 39.56 9.67
N SER A 829 0.34 39.69 9.27
CA SER A 829 0.78 39.73 7.87
C SER A 829 1.05 38.34 7.30
N VAL A 830 0.94 37.27 8.10
CA VAL A 830 0.84 35.89 7.62
C VAL A 830 -0.58 35.70 7.05
N ASP A 831 -0.70 35.10 5.87
CA ASP A 831 -1.97 34.64 5.28
C ASP A 831 -2.35 33.27 5.83
N ASP A 832 -1.61 32.22 5.44
CA ASP A 832 -1.88 30.82 5.76
C ASP A 832 -0.89 30.28 6.80
N VAL A 833 -1.36 29.36 7.66
CA VAL A 833 -0.52 28.54 8.53
C VAL A 833 -0.72 27.09 8.12
N VAL A 834 0.29 26.49 7.50
CA VAL A 834 0.26 25.14 6.93
C VAL A 834 0.88 24.15 7.92
N LEU A 835 0.18 23.04 8.20
CA LEU A 835 0.63 22.01 9.13
C LEU A 835 1.24 20.82 8.39
N VAL A 836 2.44 20.41 8.82
CA VAL A 836 3.22 19.31 8.22
C VAL A 836 3.77 18.42 9.34
N GLY A 837 4.03 17.14 9.06
CA GLY A 837 4.54 16.19 10.04
C GLY A 837 3.47 15.67 11.00
N GLY A 838 3.47 14.36 11.22
CA GLY A 838 2.39 13.66 11.93
C GLY A 838 2.13 14.11 13.37
N SER A 839 3.08 14.78 14.05
CA SER A 839 2.88 15.28 15.42
C SER A 839 2.07 16.58 15.46
N THR A 840 1.91 17.32 14.34
CA THR A 840 0.94 18.43 14.27
C THR A 840 -0.51 17.98 14.44
N ARG A 841 -0.80 16.67 14.36
CA ARG A 841 -2.10 16.08 14.68
C ARG A 841 -2.46 16.18 16.18
N ILE A 842 -1.51 16.55 17.06
CA ILE A 842 -1.75 16.80 18.49
C ILE A 842 -2.66 18.05 18.67
N PRO A 843 -3.85 17.92 19.31
CA PRO A 843 -4.80 19.03 19.45
C PRO A 843 -4.24 20.26 20.19
N LYS A 844 -3.31 20.07 21.13
CA LYS A 844 -2.68 21.15 21.89
C LYS A 844 -1.78 22.05 21.04
N VAL A 845 -1.06 21.47 20.09
CA VAL A 845 -0.22 22.19 19.13
C VAL A 845 -1.10 23.06 18.23
N GLN A 846 -2.12 22.47 17.61
CA GLN A 846 -3.08 23.21 16.77
C GLN A 846 -3.82 24.30 17.55
N LYS A 847 -4.20 24.02 18.81
CA LYS A 847 -4.83 25.02 19.68
C LYS A 847 -3.88 26.20 19.94
N MET A 848 -2.63 25.95 20.33
CA MET A 848 -1.65 27.01 20.62
C MET A 848 -1.31 27.86 19.39
N LEU A 849 -1.22 27.23 18.20
CA LEU A 849 -1.04 27.96 16.94
C LEU A 849 -2.25 28.85 16.61
N SER A 850 -3.47 28.33 16.71
CA SER A 850 -4.68 29.12 16.45
C SER A 850 -4.84 30.25 17.49
N GLU A 851 -4.56 29.99 18.78
CA GLU A 851 -4.53 31.00 19.84
C GLU A 851 -3.49 32.10 19.57
N PHE A 852 -2.29 31.74 19.08
CA PHE A 852 -1.26 32.72 18.71
C PHE A 852 -1.67 33.59 17.53
N PHE A 853 -2.28 33.01 16.49
CA PHE A 853 -2.81 33.73 15.32
C PHE A 853 -4.26 34.23 15.55
N ASP A 854 -4.61 34.63 16.77
CA ASP A 854 -5.86 35.32 17.16
C ASP A 854 -7.16 34.59 16.73
N GLY A 855 -7.14 33.26 16.73
CA GLY A 855 -8.26 32.39 16.34
C GLY A 855 -8.29 32.00 14.87
N LYS A 856 -7.24 32.28 14.09
CA LYS A 856 -7.12 31.88 12.67
C LYS A 856 -7.32 30.37 12.47
N GLU A 857 -8.01 30.01 11.40
CA GLU A 857 -8.13 28.63 10.92
C GLU A 857 -6.80 28.15 10.30
N LEU A 858 -6.31 26.99 10.76
CA LEU A 858 -5.07 26.39 10.27
C LEU A 858 -5.34 25.61 8.98
N CYS A 859 -4.44 25.72 8.00
CA CYS A 859 -4.60 25.09 6.70
C CYS A 859 -4.39 23.57 6.78
N ARG A 860 -5.31 22.82 6.16
CA ARG A 860 -5.39 21.35 6.15
C ARG A 860 -5.78 20.80 4.77
N SER A 861 -5.41 21.46 3.67
CA SER A 861 -5.71 20.93 2.33
C SER A 861 -4.77 19.76 2.00
N ILE A 862 -3.46 19.99 2.16
CA ILE A 862 -2.44 18.95 2.03
C ILE A 862 -2.49 17.93 3.16
N ASN A 863 -2.07 16.71 2.87
CA ASN A 863 -1.88 15.66 3.88
C ASN A 863 -0.50 15.85 4.57
N PRO A 864 -0.45 16.08 5.90
CA PRO A 864 0.80 16.42 6.60
C PRO A 864 1.85 15.31 6.60
N ASP A 865 1.46 14.06 6.33
CA ASP A 865 2.38 12.92 6.27
C ASP A 865 2.86 12.61 4.82
N GLU A 866 2.35 13.30 3.79
CA GLU A 866 2.66 13.04 2.37
C GLU A 866 3.16 14.28 1.61
N ALA A 867 2.85 15.49 2.09
CA ALA A 867 3.15 16.75 1.42
C ALA A 867 4.63 16.96 1.08
N VAL A 868 5.54 16.51 1.95
CA VAL A 868 6.98 16.71 1.80
C VAL A 868 7.52 15.93 0.61
N ALA A 869 7.21 14.62 0.51
CA ALA A 869 7.60 13.78 -0.61
C ALA A 869 6.96 14.27 -1.93
N TYR A 870 5.69 14.69 -1.88
CA TYR A 870 4.99 15.29 -3.02
C TYR A 870 5.71 16.56 -3.52
N GLY A 871 6.12 17.44 -2.60
CA GLY A 871 6.94 18.62 -2.89
C GLY A 871 8.29 18.31 -3.54
N ALA A 872 9.00 17.31 -3.01
CA ALA A 872 10.25 16.85 -3.60
C ALA A 872 10.04 16.27 -5.01
N ALA A 873 8.91 15.63 -5.28
CA ALA A 873 8.58 15.08 -6.61
C ALA A 873 8.26 16.18 -7.64
N ILE A 874 7.61 17.28 -7.21
CA ILE A 874 7.46 18.49 -8.04
C ILE A 874 8.85 19.03 -8.41
N GLN A 875 9.72 19.22 -7.43
CA GLN A 875 11.08 19.73 -7.66
C GLN A 875 11.91 18.81 -8.57
N ALA A 876 11.74 17.48 -8.46
CA ALA A 876 12.36 16.49 -9.32
C ALA A 876 11.88 16.57 -10.78
N SER A 877 10.59 16.88 -11.00
CA SER A 877 10.00 17.10 -12.32
C SER A 877 10.58 18.34 -13.00
N ILE A 878 10.58 19.47 -12.30
CA ILE A 878 11.11 20.77 -12.77
C ILE A 878 12.58 20.61 -13.18
N LEU A 879 13.42 19.98 -12.33
CA LEU A 879 14.83 19.77 -12.62
C LEU A 879 15.12 18.77 -13.75
N CYS A 880 14.12 18.01 -14.19
CA CYS A 880 14.23 17.12 -15.36
C CYS A 880 13.73 17.76 -16.66
N GLY A 881 13.07 18.92 -16.62
CA GLY A 881 12.45 19.54 -17.80
C GLY A 881 11.38 18.65 -18.47
N GLY A 882 10.75 17.77 -17.70
CA GLY A 882 9.93 16.66 -18.19
C GLY A 882 8.43 16.84 -17.99
N THR A 883 7.91 18.07 -18.07
CA THR A 883 6.49 18.37 -17.93
C THR A 883 6.11 19.52 -18.87
N ASP A 884 5.05 19.30 -19.65
CA ASP A 884 4.45 20.32 -20.54
C ASP A 884 3.48 21.24 -19.76
N ASP A 885 3.23 20.95 -18.49
CA ASP A 885 2.44 21.78 -17.59
C ASP A 885 3.21 23.07 -17.23
N LYS A 886 2.87 24.14 -17.94
CA LYS A 886 3.41 25.49 -17.75
C LYS A 886 3.34 25.98 -16.30
N ARG A 887 2.41 25.48 -15.49
CA ARG A 887 2.31 25.82 -14.05
C ARG A 887 3.55 25.41 -13.26
N LEU A 888 4.32 24.44 -13.74
CA LEU A 888 5.55 23.94 -13.11
C LEU A 888 6.83 24.47 -13.74
N VAL A 889 6.85 24.63 -15.07
CA VAL A 889 8.04 25.12 -15.80
C VAL A 889 8.47 26.50 -15.27
N ASP A 890 7.51 27.34 -14.95
CA ASP A 890 7.72 28.74 -14.55
C ASP A 890 7.82 28.94 -13.02
N MET A 891 8.35 27.96 -12.26
CA MET A 891 8.53 28.05 -10.79
C MET A 891 10.00 28.35 -10.39
N LEU A 892 10.21 29.45 -9.65
CA LEU A 892 11.50 29.84 -9.08
C LEU A 892 11.50 29.72 -7.55
N LEU A 893 12.33 28.80 -7.02
CA LEU A 893 12.58 28.66 -5.58
C LEU A 893 13.82 29.45 -5.13
N ARG A 894 13.66 30.31 -4.11
CA ARG A 894 14.74 31.00 -3.41
C ARG A 894 14.76 30.63 -1.92
N GLU A 895 15.68 29.73 -1.60
CA GLU A 895 16.00 29.23 -0.25
C GLU A 895 16.92 30.18 0.53
N VAL A 896 17.16 29.87 1.82
CA VAL A 896 18.12 30.58 2.70
C VAL A 896 19.07 29.63 3.44
N THR A 897 20.22 30.13 3.91
CA THR A 897 21.06 29.41 4.88
C THR A 897 20.46 29.51 6.30
N PRO A 898 20.31 28.41 7.07
CA PRO A 898 19.69 28.42 8.40
C PRO A 898 20.59 28.99 9.48
N LEU A 899 21.91 28.94 9.29
CA LEU A 899 22.94 29.32 10.26
C LEU A 899 23.93 30.32 9.66
N SER A 900 24.50 31.14 10.52
CA SER A 900 25.53 32.13 10.21
C SER A 900 26.87 31.44 10.04
N LEU A 901 27.56 31.71 8.94
CA LEU A 901 28.89 31.21 8.63
C LEU A 901 29.93 32.30 8.90
N GLY A 902 31.01 31.94 9.58
CA GLY A 902 32.00 32.88 10.10
C GLY A 902 33.39 32.28 10.24
N VAL A 903 34.30 33.08 10.77
CA VAL A 903 35.70 32.71 11.04
C VAL A 903 36.13 33.25 12.39
N GLU A 904 37.13 32.63 13.01
CA GLU A 904 37.77 33.17 14.21
C GLU A 904 38.48 34.52 13.92
N THR A 905 38.64 35.36 14.94
CA THR A 905 39.42 36.61 14.85
C THR A 905 40.80 36.51 15.51
N GLU A 906 41.61 37.58 15.45
CA GLU A 906 42.95 37.65 16.05
C GLU A 906 42.96 37.43 17.59
N ASP A 907 41.80 37.30 18.25
CA ASP A 907 41.66 37.01 19.69
C ASP A 907 41.55 35.51 20.04
N ASN A 908 41.45 34.63 19.04
CA ASN A 908 41.24 33.18 19.18
C ASN A 908 40.05 32.80 20.10
N CYS A 909 39.02 33.65 20.15
CA CYS A 909 37.85 33.47 21.01
C CYS A 909 36.53 33.91 20.35
N THR A 910 36.53 34.90 19.46
CA THR A 910 35.29 35.45 18.88
C THR A 910 35.11 35.15 17.40
N MET A 911 33.84 34.93 17.02
CA MET A 911 33.43 34.60 15.66
C MET A 911 33.04 35.87 14.89
N SER A 912 33.75 36.14 13.79
CA SER A 912 33.43 37.21 12.85
C SER A 912 32.71 36.64 11.62
N VAL A 913 31.38 36.74 11.66
CA VAL A 913 30.44 36.32 10.62
C VAL A 913 30.82 36.88 9.24
N VAL A 914 30.64 36.06 8.21
CA VAL A 914 30.86 36.39 6.79
C VAL A 914 29.55 36.29 5.99
N ILE A 915 28.73 35.26 6.28
CA ILE A 915 27.39 35.08 5.71
C ILE A 915 26.41 34.91 6.87
N PRO A 916 25.56 35.90 7.19
CA PRO A 916 24.55 35.75 8.24
C PRO A 916 23.48 34.70 7.90
N ARG A 917 22.87 34.08 8.92
CA ARG A 917 21.67 33.25 8.73
C ARG A 917 20.53 34.01 8.07
N ASN A 918 19.62 33.28 7.45
CA ASN A 918 18.55 33.78 6.59
C ASN A 918 19.05 34.56 5.35
N THR A 919 20.35 34.50 5.01
CA THR A 919 20.83 34.97 3.69
C THR A 919 20.34 34.01 2.61
N ALA A 920 19.71 34.54 1.56
CA ALA A 920 19.26 33.75 0.42
C ALA A 920 20.40 33.00 -0.29
N ILE A 921 20.15 31.77 -0.75
CA ILE A 921 21.11 30.89 -1.43
C ILE A 921 20.65 30.55 -2.88
N PRO A 922 21.56 30.24 -3.82
CA PRO A 922 23.02 30.25 -3.69
C PRO A 922 23.60 31.65 -3.48
N THR A 923 24.74 31.77 -2.79
CA THR A 923 25.32 33.07 -2.43
C THR A 923 26.81 33.02 -2.20
N LYS A 924 27.50 34.10 -2.58
CA LYS A 924 28.95 34.22 -2.57
C LYS A 924 29.38 35.49 -1.84
N LYS A 925 30.29 35.37 -0.88
CA LYS A 925 30.92 36.49 -0.15
C LYS A 925 32.44 36.34 -0.18
N VAL A 926 33.15 37.46 -0.09
CA VAL A 926 34.62 37.50 -0.02
C VAL A 926 35.02 38.26 1.23
N LYS A 927 35.98 37.70 1.98
CA LYS A 927 36.59 38.31 3.16
C LYS A 927 38.10 38.38 2.96
N ASN A 928 38.67 39.56 3.20
CA ASN A 928 40.10 39.79 3.02
C ASN A 928 40.85 39.39 4.30
N PHE A 929 41.90 38.61 4.13
CA PHE A 929 42.87 38.21 5.15
C PHE A 929 44.28 38.71 4.78
N THR A 930 45.19 38.69 5.76
CA THR A 930 46.58 39.12 5.60
C THR A 930 47.49 38.40 6.60
N THR A 931 48.81 38.54 6.46
CA THR A 931 49.77 37.95 7.41
C THR A 931 49.87 38.76 8.71
N LEU A 932 50.01 38.06 9.83
CA LEU A 932 50.20 38.62 11.16
C LEU A 932 51.69 38.84 11.47
N TYR A 933 52.58 38.04 10.86
CA TYR A 933 54.03 38.05 11.09
C TYR A 933 54.82 38.35 9.80
N ASP A 934 56.01 38.92 9.97
CA ASP A 934 56.93 39.19 8.86
C ASP A 934 57.45 37.86 8.28
N ASN A 935 57.51 37.76 6.95
CA ASN A 935 57.93 36.58 6.20
C ASN A 935 57.06 35.32 6.42
N GLN A 936 55.82 35.47 6.89
CA GLN A 936 54.86 34.39 7.08
C GLN A 936 54.45 33.74 5.73
N ILE A 937 54.89 32.50 5.50
CA ILE A 937 54.68 31.75 4.24
C ILE A 937 53.35 30.98 4.12
N ASN A 938 52.53 31.00 5.18
CA ASN A 938 51.20 30.41 5.18
C ASN A 938 50.22 31.20 6.06
N VAL A 939 48.94 31.22 5.70
CA VAL A 939 47.85 31.80 6.49
C VAL A 939 46.82 30.72 6.73
N SER A 940 46.45 30.53 7.99
CA SER A 940 45.41 29.59 8.42
C SER A 940 44.26 30.34 9.09
N PHE A 941 43.02 29.89 8.90
CA PHE A 941 41.86 30.38 9.63
C PHE A 941 40.82 29.25 9.85
N PRO A 942 40.31 29.06 11.08
CA PRO A 942 39.19 28.15 11.31
C PRO A 942 37.85 28.78 10.90
N VAL A 943 36.96 27.95 10.34
CA VAL A 943 35.64 28.33 9.82
C VAL A 943 34.55 27.72 10.69
N TYR A 944 33.58 28.53 11.10
CA TYR A 944 32.51 28.17 12.03
C TYR A 944 31.11 28.39 11.45
N GLU A 945 30.15 27.66 12.01
CA GLU A 945 28.73 27.72 11.73
C GLU A 945 27.96 27.84 13.06
N GLY A 946 27.17 28.91 13.23
CA GLY A 946 26.40 29.17 14.44
C GLY A 946 26.24 30.65 14.79
N GLU A 947 25.46 30.94 15.84
CA GLU A 947 25.05 32.29 16.23
C GLU A 947 25.74 32.82 17.51
N SER A 948 26.60 32.05 18.18
CA SER A 948 27.32 32.55 19.36
C SER A 948 28.41 33.53 18.95
N ALA A 949 28.65 34.54 19.79
CA ALA A 949 29.81 35.41 19.62
C ALA A 949 31.14 34.67 19.93
N ASN A 950 31.10 33.58 20.71
CA ASN A 950 32.25 32.79 21.13
C ASN A 950 32.42 31.56 20.22
N THR A 951 33.60 31.37 19.63
CA THR A 951 33.87 30.27 18.68
C THR A 951 33.67 28.89 19.28
N LYS A 952 33.85 28.74 20.60
CA LYS A 952 33.71 27.45 21.32
C LYS A 952 32.28 26.96 21.46
N ASP A 953 31.28 27.84 21.31
CA ASP A 953 29.86 27.48 21.37
C ASP A 953 29.24 27.30 19.97
N ASN A 954 30.05 27.40 18.91
CA ASN A 954 29.65 27.22 17.52
C ASN A 954 30.23 25.94 16.92
N ASN A 955 29.64 25.44 15.84
CA ASN A 955 30.13 24.25 15.16
C ASN A 955 31.37 24.59 14.30
N LEU A 956 32.52 23.99 14.61
CA LEU A 956 33.71 24.06 13.75
C LEU A 956 33.48 23.24 12.47
N LEU A 957 33.45 23.92 11.32
CA LEU A 957 33.38 23.28 10.01
C LEU A 957 34.74 22.78 9.51
N GLY A 958 35.84 23.36 9.99
CA GLY A 958 37.20 22.94 9.68
C GLY A 958 38.18 24.11 9.66
N GLU A 959 39.46 23.81 9.47
CA GLU A 959 40.53 24.80 9.32
C GLU A 959 40.99 24.88 7.86
N PHE A 960 41.09 26.11 7.34
CA PHE A 960 41.58 26.37 6.00
C PHE A 960 42.99 26.96 6.05
N THR A 961 43.95 26.36 5.34
CA THR A 961 45.33 26.88 5.23
C THR A 961 45.73 27.17 3.77
N LEU A 962 46.19 28.39 3.50
CA LEU A 962 46.86 28.76 2.25
C LEU A 962 48.38 28.72 2.46
N TYR A 963 49.09 27.89 1.69
CA TYR A 963 50.55 27.77 1.70
C TYR A 963 51.20 28.47 0.50
N GLY A 964 52.48 28.82 0.61
CA GLY A 964 53.28 29.37 -0.49
C GLY A 964 53.24 30.89 -0.62
N ILE A 965 52.76 31.59 0.41
CA ILE A 965 52.72 33.06 0.44
C ILE A 965 54.16 33.59 0.34
N PRO A 966 54.48 34.50 -0.60
CA PRO A 966 55.83 35.06 -0.72
C PRO A 966 56.27 35.79 0.56
N PRO A 967 57.53 35.63 1.02
CA PRO A 967 58.06 36.38 2.14
C PRO A 967 57.96 37.91 1.92
N ALA A 968 57.20 38.56 2.80
CA ALA A 968 56.96 39.99 2.82
C ALA A 968 56.70 40.46 4.26
N PRO A 969 56.76 41.78 4.56
CA PRO A 969 56.38 42.30 5.87
C PRO A 969 54.92 41.95 6.23
N LYS A 970 54.62 41.87 7.53
CA LYS A 970 53.26 41.63 8.03
C LYS A 970 52.28 42.68 7.49
N ARG A 971 51.03 42.26 7.30
CA ARG A 971 49.95 43.09 6.75
C ARG A 971 50.16 43.57 5.29
N VAL A 972 51.12 43.01 4.55
CA VAL A 972 51.35 43.32 3.12
C VAL A 972 50.75 42.27 2.16
N PRO A 973 50.92 40.95 2.33
CA PRO A 973 50.20 39.94 1.54
C PRO A 973 48.69 40.08 1.71
N SER A 974 47.93 40.05 0.60
CA SER A 974 46.47 40.15 0.61
C SER A 974 45.86 38.86 0.08
N ILE A 975 45.02 38.22 0.90
CA ILE A 975 44.41 36.92 0.64
C ILE A 975 42.89 37.11 0.61
N ASP A 976 42.23 36.77 -0.49
CA ASP A 976 40.78 36.86 -0.63
C ASP A 976 40.16 35.49 -0.39
N ALA A 977 39.59 35.30 0.79
CA ALA A 977 38.84 34.10 1.14
C ALA A 977 37.38 34.25 0.65
N THR A 978 37.02 33.46 -0.35
CA THR A 978 35.68 33.32 -0.91
C THR A 978 34.91 32.23 -0.16
N PHE A 979 33.71 32.57 0.30
CA PHE A 979 32.72 31.68 0.90
C PHE A 979 31.54 31.59 -0.06
N ASP A 980 31.23 30.39 -0.54
CA ASP A 980 30.28 30.15 -1.64
C ASP A 980 29.31 29.03 -1.23
N ILE A 981 28.04 29.39 -0.98
CA ILE A 981 26.99 28.42 -0.64
C ILE A 981 26.22 28.09 -1.92
N ASP A 982 26.11 26.80 -2.24
CA ASP A 982 25.41 26.32 -3.43
C ASP A 982 23.87 26.27 -3.25
N ALA A 983 23.18 25.73 -4.26
CA ALA A 983 21.72 25.59 -4.26
C ALA A 983 21.18 24.38 -3.43
N ASN A 984 22.07 23.64 -2.75
CA ASN A 984 21.73 22.59 -1.75
C ASN A 984 21.93 23.09 -0.30
N GLY A 985 22.57 24.26 -0.13
CA GLY A 985 22.98 24.79 1.18
C GLY A 985 24.38 24.36 1.62
N VAL A 986 25.25 23.95 0.68
CA VAL A 986 26.59 23.41 0.98
C VAL A 986 27.67 24.46 0.76
N LEU A 987 28.53 24.64 1.75
CA LEU A 987 29.62 25.61 1.76
C LEU A 987 30.88 25.10 1.03
N ASN A 988 31.33 25.88 0.07
CA ASN A 988 32.65 25.79 -0.54
C ASN A 988 33.50 27.00 -0.14
N VAL A 989 34.76 26.79 0.25
CA VAL A 989 35.70 27.89 0.54
C VAL A 989 36.93 27.81 -0.34
N SER A 990 37.41 28.96 -0.78
CA SER A 990 38.64 29.08 -1.55
C SER A 990 39.34 30.38 -1.20
N ALA A 991 40.68 30.38 -1.20
CA ALA A 991 41.47 31.57 -0.95
C ALA A 991 42.45 31.85 -2.09
N GLU A 992 42.56 33.12 -2.46
CA GLU A 992 43.45 33.58 -3.52
C GLU A 992 44.39 34.66 -3.00
N HIS A 993 45.70 34.47 -3.16
CA HIS A 993 46.66 35.53 -2.89
C HIS A 993 46.68 36.53 -4.07
N LYS A 994 46.12 37.73 -3.86
CA LYS A 994 45.81 38.72 -4.90
C LYS A 994 46.96 39.06 -5.84
N VAL A 995 48.21 39.05 -5.36
CA VAL A 995 49.38 39.52 -6.13
C VAL A 995 49.99 38.42 -6.99
N THR A 996 49.93 37.15 -6.56
CA THR A 996 50.50 36.01 -7.32
C THR A 996 49.44 35.27 -8.14
N GLY A 997 48.15 35.53 -7.93
CA GLY A 997 47.06 34.73 -8.50
C GLY A 997 47.03 33.29 -7.99
N GLN A 998 47.81 32.98 -6.94
CA GLN A 998 47.90 31.65 -6.37
C GLN A 998 46.62 31.36 -5.57
N LYS A 999 45.86 30.37 -6.03
CA LYS A 999 44.61 29.91 -5.42
C LYS A 999 44.87 28.60 -4.67
N ASN A 1000 44.25 28.45 -3.50
CA ASN A 1000 43.98 27.14 -2.90
C ASN A 1000 42.48 27.04 -2.64
N SER A 1001 41.85 25.95 -3.05
CA SER A 1001 40.41 25.74 -2.93
C SER A 1001 40.13 24.47 -2.14
N ILE A 1002 39.37 24.61 -1.05
CA ILE A 1002 38.96 23.51 -0.19
C ILE A 1002 37.45 23.67 0.03
N THR A 1003 36.64 22.97 -0.78
CA THR A 1003 35.30 22.55 -0.33
C THR A 1003 35.47 22.00 1.07
N ILE A 1004 34.85 22.59 2.10
CA ILE A 1004 35.33 22.36 3.47
C ILE A 1004 35.08 20.91 3.90
N THR A 1005 36.13 20.12 3.74
CA THR A 1005 36.24 18.76 4.23
C THR A 1005 36.60 18.83 5.71
N ASN A 1006 35.58 19.01 6.56
CA ASN A 1006 35.71 18.55 7.93
C ASN A 1006 36.03 17.05 7.85
N ARG A 1007 37.22 16.64 8.28
CA ARG A 1007 37.62 15.23 8.18
C ARG A 1007 36.75 14.38 9.09
N SER A 1008 36.47 14.87 10.29
CA SER A 1008 35.41 14.38 11.17
C SER A 1008 34.03 14.50 10.50
N GLY A 1009 33.53 13.35 10.01
CA GLY A 1009 32.19 13.16 9.47
C GLY A 1009 32.13 12.78 7.99
N ARG A 1010 32.85 13.49 7.11
CA ARG A 1010 32.66 13.33 5.65
C ARG A 1010 33.31 12.06 5.09
N LEU A 1011 32.62 11.37 4.18
CA LEU A 1011 33.18 10.26 3.42
C LEU A 1011 34.01 10.77 2.23
N ASN A 1012 35.16 10.15 1.97
CA ASN A 1012 35.91 10.39 0.73
C ASN A 1012 35.30 9.61 -0.45
N LYS A 1013 35.79 9.86 -1.68
CA LYS A 1013 35.17 9.30 -2.89
C LYS A 1013 35.37 7.78 -2.94
N GLU A 1014 36.53 7.31 -2.50
CA GLU A 1014 36.92 5.91 -2.41
C GLU A 1014 36.08 5.16 -1.35
N GLU A 1015 35.71 5.81 -0.24
CA GLU A 1015 34.78 5.30 0.77
C GLU A 1015 33.35 5.23 0.22
N ILE A 1016 32.85 6.28 -0.44
CA ILE A 1016 31.52 6.27 -1.06
C ILE A 1016 31.42 5.18 -2.12
N ASP A 1017 32.43 5.02 -2.97
CA ASP A 1017 32.43 4.00 -4.02
C ASP A 1017 32.61 2.59 -3.46
N ARG A 1018 33.39 2.41 -2.38
CA ARG A 1018 33.45 1.15 -1.64
C ARG A 1018 32.08 0.81 -1.02
N MET A 1019 31.46 1.76 -0.31
CA MET A 1019 30.15 1.59 0.32
C MET A 1019 29.04 1.35 -0.70
N ALA A 1020 29.06 2.00 -1.87
CA ALA A 1020 28.13 1.72 -2.96
C ALA A 1020 28.34 0.32 -3.55
N LEU A 1021 29.60 -0.13 -3.69
CA LEU A 1021 29.94 -1.50 -4.08
C LEU A 1021 29.57 -2.52 -2.98
N GLU A 1022 29.51 -2.12 -1.72
CA GLU A 1022 29.08 -2.94 -0.58
C GLU A 1022 27.55 -3.02 -0.54
N ALA A 1023 26.84 -1.90 -0.74
CA ALA A 1023 25.39 -1.83 -0.86
C ALA A 1023 24.87 -2.60 -2.08
N GLU A 1024 25.46 -2.47 -3.27
CA GLU A 1024 25.05 -3.26 -4.44
C GLU A 1024 25.53 -4.73 -4.34
N ARG A 1025 26.62 -5.04 -3.60
CA ARG A 1025 26.93 -6.44 -3.22
C ARG A 1025 25.88 -7.01 -2.27
N HIS A 1026 25.47 -6.30 -1.23
CA HIS A 1026 24.42 -6.71 -0.30
C HIS A 1026 23.06 -6.81 -1.02
N LYS A 1027 22.77 -5.94 -1.98
CA LYS A 1027 21.59 -6.05 -2.86
C LYS A 1027 21.68 -7.25 -3.79
N MET A 1028 22.83 -7.54 -4.41
CA MET A 1028 23.01 -8.77 -5.21
C MET A 1028 22.97 -10.03 -4.36
N LYS A 1029 23.52 -10.01 -3.14
CA LYS A 1029 23.36 -11.07 -2.14
C LYS A 1029 21.89 -11.23 -1.78
N ARG A 1030 21.19 -10.16 -1.39
CA ARG A 1030 19.75 -10.16 -1.03
C ARG A 1030 18.83 -10.49 -2.21
N ILE A 1031 19.23 -10.21 -3.45
CA ILE A 1031 18.55 -10.72 -4.65
C ILE A 1031 18.80 -12.22 -4.75
N LYS A 1032 20.05 -12.70 -4.64
CA LYS A 1032 20.36 -14.16 -4.63
C LYS A 1032 19.82 -14.89 -3.40
N GLN A 1033 19.55 -14.19 -2.30
CA GLN A 1033 18.99 -14.70 -1.05
C GLN A 1033 17.47 -14.67 -1.12
N ASN A 1034 16.85 -13.63 -1.69
CA ASN A 1034 15.47 -13.66 -2.12
C ASN A 1034 15.24 -14.63 -3.28
N GLU A 1035 16.21 -14.94 -4.13
CA GLU A 1035 16.16 -16.01 -5.15
C GLU A 1035 16.51 -17.37 -4.53
N ARG A 1036 17.13 -17.43 -3.35
CA ARG A 1036 17.28 -18.65 -2.55
C ARG A 1036 16.15 -18.86 -1.57
N TYR A 1037 15.37 -17.81 -1.24
CA TYR A 1037 14.08 -17.85 -0.54
C TYR A 1037 12.91 -17.95 -1.52
N ASP A 1038 13.10 -17.48 -2.75
CA ASP A 1038 12.30 -17.78 -3.95
C ASP A 1038 12.80 -19.03 -4.68
N ILE A 1039 13.89 -19.61 -4.19
CA ILE A 1039 14.18 -21.03 -4.20
C ILE A 1039 14.13 -21.55 -2.72
N ALA A 1040 13.32 -20.97 -1.78
CA ALA A 1040 13.00 -21.53 -0.42
C ALA A 1040 11.57 -21.76 0.15
N VAL A 1041 10.49 -21.81 -0.67
CA VAL A 1041 9.34 -22.77 -0.51
C VAL A 1041 8.60 -23.71 -1.62
N VAL A 1042 8.82 -24.48 -2.78
CA VAL A 1042 9.74 -25.33 -3.72
C VAL A 1042 10.10 -26.78 -3.36
N ALA A 1043 11.37 -27.24 -3.51
CA ALA A 1043 11.80 -28.63 -3.37
C ALA A 1043 11.56 -29.32 -1.99
N ALA A 1044 11.69 -28.69 -0.81
CA ALA A 1044 11.19 -29.30 0.45
C ALA A 1044 9.66 -29.16 0.62
N ALA A 1045 9.10 -28.29 -0.19
CA ALA A 1045 7.72 -28.18 -0.53
C ALA A 1045 7.41 -29.15 -1.73
N ALA A 1046 8.37 -29.94 -2.20
CA ALA A 1046 8.18 -31.15 -2.98
C ALA A 1046 8.40 -32.37 -2.07
N GLU A 1047 9.30 -32.29 -1.09
CA GLU A 1047 9.60 -33.33 -0.09
C GLU A 1047 8.43 -33.61 0.88
N GLY A 1048 7.86 -32.57 1.51
CA GLY A 1048 6.82 -32.71 2.54
C GLY A 1048 5.42 -33.15 2.07
N GLY A 1049 5.35 -34.16 1.20
CA GLY A 1049 4.14 -34.71 0.57
C GLY A 1049 4.49 -35.72 -0.53
N LEU A 1050 5.18 -36.79 -0.15
CA LEU A 1050 5.47 -37.97 -0.98
C LEU A 1050 5.18 -39.26 -0.20
N SER A 1051 4.08 -39.91 -0.56
CA SER A 1051 3.94 -41.37 -0.41
C SER A 1051 3.18 -41.94 -1.61
N ASP A 1052 3.74 -41.73 -2.81
CA ASP A 1052 3.60 -42.59 -4.00
C ASP A 1052 4.64 -42.13 -5.06
N ASP A 1053 4.75 -42.87 -6.17
CA ASP A 1053 5.57 -42.55 -7.36
C ASP A 1053 7.11 -42.59 -7.22
N ALA A 1054 7.64 -43.52 -6.42
CA ALA A 1054 9.03 -44.00 -6.53
C ALA A 1054 9.38 -44.71 -7.88
N ALA A 1055 8.48 -44.63 -8.86
CA ALA A 1055 8.66 -45.09 -10.23
C ALA A 1055 9.28 -43.99 -11.13
N LEU A 1056 8.89 -42.72 -10.96
CA LEU A 1056 9.20 -41.64 -11.90
C LEU A 1056 10.71 -41.28 -11.94
N MET A 1057 11.42 -41.50 -10.83
CA MET A 1057 12.87 -41.29 -10.73
C MET A 1057 13.73 -42.28 -11.54
N ARG A 1058 13.13 -43.29 -12.19
CA ARG A 1058 13.87 -44.25 -13.02
C ARG A 1058 13.98 -43.86 -14.50
N ASP A 1059 13.00 -43.12 -15.01
CA ASP A 1059 12.97 -42.72 -16.43
C ASP A 1059 13.86 -41.50 -16.72
N LEU A 1060 14.10 -40.63 -15.72
CA LEU A 1060 14.96 -39.44 -15.85
C LEU A 1060 16.47 -39.75 -15.96
N ALA A 1061 16.87 -41.03 -15.97
CA ALA A 1061 18.25 -41.46 -16.17
C ALA A 1061 18.48 -42.17 -17.52
N GLY A 1062 17.41 -42.50 -18.28
CA GLY A 1062 17.49 -43.28 -19.52
C GLY A 1062 17.41 -42.42 -20.78
N GLY A 1063 18.49 -41.76 -21.19
CA GLY A 1063 18.44 -40.78 -22.28
C GLY A 1063 19.71 -40.52 -23.09
N VAL A 1064 20.79 -41.33 -22.95
CA VAL A 1064 22.03 -41.16 -23.74
C VAL A 1064 22.60 -42.51 -24.19
N GLU A 1065 22.32 -42.89 -25.44
CA GLU A 1065 23.17 -43.83 -26.21
C GLU A 1065 23.52 -43.16 -27.56
N GLY A 1066 24.76 -43.23 -28.04
CA GLY A 1066 25.95 -43.82 -27.42
C GLY A 1066 27.23 -43.43 -28.17
N GLY A 1067 28.41 -43.74 -27.60
CA GLY A 1067 29.68 -43.21 -28.12
C GLY A 1067 30.98 -43.77 -27.53
N SER A 1068 31.09 -45.09 -27.33
CA SER A 1068 32.29 -45.85 -26.88
C SER A 1068 32.80 -45.60 -25.44
N GLY A 1069 33.39 -46.62 -24.78
CA GLY A 1069 34.08 -46.41 -23.49
C GLY A 1069 34.59 -47.63 -22.70
N ASP A 1070 33.78 -48.69 -22.59
CA ASP A 1070 33.99 -49.88 -21.71
C ASP A 1070 34.04 -49.61 -20.17
N PRO A 1071 33.80 -50.64 -19.30
CA PRO A 1071 33.42 -50.44 -17.90
C PRO A 1071 34.42 -51.00 -16.85
N ILE A 1072 34.14 -50.80 -15.56
CA ILE A 1072 34.35 -51.78 -14.46
C ILE A 1072 33.60 -51.34 -13.19
N GLU A 1073 33.12 -52.30 -12.40
CA GLU A 1073 32.39 -52.10 -11.13
C GLU A 1073 33.31 -52.01 -9.89
N ALA A 1074 32.69 -51.63 -8.76
CA ALA A 1074 32.97 -52.00 -7.36
C ALA A 1074 33.52 -50.91 -6.43
N GLY A 1075 33.09 -50.96 -5.16
CA GLY A 1075 33.66 -50.17 -4.06
C GLY A 1075 32.67 -49.32 -3.23
N LEU A 1076 31.67 -49.93 -2.59
CA LEU A 1076 31.03 -49.32 -1.42
C LEU A 1076 31.89 -49.63 -0.19
N ASP A 1077 32.56 -48.64 0.42
CA ASP A 1077 33.15 -48.84 1.76
C ASP A 1077 33.40 -47.56 2.59
N SER A 1078 32.49 -47.28 3.53
CA SER A 1078 32.67 -46.50 4.78
C SER A 1078 32.99 -44.96 4.74
N PRO A 1079 32.68 -44.18 5.82
CA PRO A 1079 32.76 -42.71 5.80
C PRO A 1079 33.76 -42.06 6.80
N VAL A 1080 34.29 -40.87 6.44
CA VAL A 1080 35.01 -39.92 7.32
C VAL A 1080 34.78 -38.49 6.80
N GLY A 1081 34.42 -37.45 7.58
CA GLY A 1081 33.93 -37.44 8.97
C GLY A 1081 33.85 -36.01 9.58
N GLY A 1082 32.73 -35.67 10.23
CA GLY A 1082 32.51 -34.43 11.02
C GLY A 1082 32.19 -33.15 10.22
N THR A 1083 31.43 -32.17 10.73
CA THR A 1083 30.65 -32.03 11.99
C THR A 1083 29.42 -31.17 11.69
N ASP A 1084 28.20 -31.66 11.85
CA ASP A 1084 27.38 -31.58 13.07
C ASP A 1084 26.95 -30.15 13.48
N GLY A 1085 25.70 -29.81 13.18
CA GLY A 1085 25.02 -28.58 13.62
C GLY A 1085 23.49 -28.65 13.48
N GLU A 1086 22.98 -29.00 12.29
CA GLU A 1086 21.56 -28.82 11.97
C GLU A 1086 20.67 -30.06 12.23
N ALA A 1087 21.24 -31.27 12.28
CA ALA A 1087 20.48 -32.52 12.34
C ALA A 1087 19.72 -32.74 13.68
N ALA A 1088 20.15 -32.09 14.77
CA ALA A 1088 19.65 -32.37 16.12
C ALA A 1088 18.24 -31.85 16.44
N CYS A 1089 17.71 -30.92 15.64
CA CYS A 1089 16.45 -30.24 15.96
C CYS A 1089 15.19 -31.09 15.67
N TRP A 1090 15.25 -32.00 14.68
CA TRP A 1090 14.04 -32.57 14.06
C TRP A 1090 13.53 -33.88 14.65
N GLN A 1091 14.30 -34.62 15.45
CA GLN A 1091 13.87 -35.92 16.01
C GLN A 1091 12.93 -35.84 17.23
N ARG A 1092 12.49 -34.66 17.68
CA ARG A 1092 11.77 -34.50 18.96
C ARG A 1092 10.26 -34.25 18.89
N ILE A 1093 9.64 -34.24 17.71
CA ILE A 1093 8.24 -33.75 17.52
C ILE A 1093 7.25 -34.84 17.03
N LEU A 1094 7.69 -36.07 16.74
CA LEU A 1094 6.78 -37.16 16.32
C LEU A 1094 6.93 -38.45 17.13
N GLY A 1095 5.94 -38.71 18.00
CA GLY A 1095 5.54 -40.05 18.41
C GLY A 1095 5.72 -40.40 19.90
N TRP A 1096 4.60 -40.50 20.64
CA TRP A 1096 4.11 -41.75 21.27
C TRP A 1096 2.85 -41.46 22.12
N ARG A 1097 1.75 -42.20 21.90
CA ARG A 1097 0.60 -42.28 22.83
C ARG A 1097 -0.28 -43.50 22.55
N GLY A 1098 -0.77 -44.12 23.63
CA GLY A 1098 -1.68 -45.28 23.64
C GLY A 1098 -0.95 -46.61 23.77
N LEU A 1099 -1.35 -47.56 24.62
CA LEU A 1099 -2.35 -47.59 25.72
C LEU A 1099 -1.68 -48.32 26.93
N GLY A 1100 -2.12 -48.27 28.18
CA GLY A 1100 -3.36 -47.77 28.78
C GLY A 1100 -4.08 -48.89 29.56
N MET A 1101 -3.72 -49.10 30.84
CA MET A 1101 -4.50 -49.93 31.79
C MET A 1101 -4.17 -49.59 33.26
N THR A 1102 -5.00 -50.08 34.18
CA THR A 1102 -5.11 -49.67 35.60
C THR A 1102 -4.43 -50.63 36.60
N THR A 1103 -3.88 -50.11 37.70
CA THR A 1103 -4.17 -50.58 39.08
C THR A 1103 -3.72 -49.58 40.16
N THR A 1104 -4.15 -49.84 41.41
CA THR A 1104 -4.18 -49.00 42.62
C THR A 1104 -2.89 -48.94 43.46
N SER A 1105 -2.98 -48.11 44.53
CA SER A 1105 -2.44 -48.23 45.91
C SER A 1105 -1.06 -47.65 46.31
N GLU A 1106 -1.15 -46.63 47.19
CA GLU A 1106 -0.41 -46.45 48.47
C GLU A 1106 1.11 -46.20 48.48
N GLY A 1107 1.59 -45.54 49.56
CA GLY A 1107 3.04 -45.39 49.89
C GLY A 1107 3.45 -43.98 50.35
N GLU A 1108 3.68 -43.81 51.66
CA GLU A 1108 4.04 -42.54 52.32
C GLU A 1108 5.58 -42.30 52.47
N ASP A 1109 5.93 -41.17 53.08
CA ASP A 1109 7.16 -40.85 53.84
C ASP A 1109 8.54 -40.57 53.17
N ALA A 1110 8.82 -39.26 53.07
CA ALA A 1110 9.86 -38.53 53.81
C ALA A 1110 11.25 -39.16 54.11
N ALA A 1111 12.35 -38.43 53.81
CA ALA A 1111 13.11 -37.67 54.83
C ALA A 1111 14.39 -36.96 54.34
N GLY A 1112 14.62 -35.74 54.83
CA GLY A 1112 15.89 -35.19 55.34
C GLY A 1112 17.20 -35.17 54.51
N GLY A 1113 17.76 -33.97 54.29
CA GLY A 1113 19.17 -33.76 53.90
C GLY A 1113 19.50 -32.27 53.73
N SER A 1114 20.54 -31.75 54.41
CA SER A 1114 20.86 -30.30 54.43
C SER A 1114 22.38 -30.05 54.52
N LEU A 1115 22.80 -28.78 54.35
CA LEU A 1115 24.16 -28.23 54.60
C LEU A 1115 25.26 -28.62 53.59
N THR A 1116 26.27 -27.79 53.22
CA THR A 1116 26.42 -26.31 53.06
C THR A 1116 27.80 -25.99 52.43
N ARG A 1117 27.91 -24.88 51.67
CA ARG A 1117 29.17 -24.14 51.31
C ARG A 1117 30.20 -24.92 50.46
N GLY A 1118 31.11 -24.28 49.71
CA GLY A 1118 31.26 -22.85 49.35
C GLY A 1118 32.73 -22.44 49.12
N PHE A 1119 32.98 -21.58 48.11
CA PHE A 1119 34.30 -21.09 47.63
C PHE A 1119 35.22 -22.15 46.98
N GLY A 1120 36.03 -21.82 45.96
CA GLY A 1120 36.09 -20.59 45.15
C GLY A 1120 37.42 -20.41 44.37
N VAL A 1121 37.50 -19.32 43.60
CA VAL A 1121 38.68 -18.74 42.92
C VAL A 1121 39.05 -19.28 41.51
N CYS A 1122 39.37 -18.29 40.66
CA CYS A 1122 40.02 -18.19 39.34
C CYS A 1122 41.06 -19.28 38.96
N VAL A 1123 41.48 -19.47 37.70
CA VAL A 1123 41.76 -18.43 36.67
C VAL A 1123 41.52 -18.90 35.21
N ASP A 1124 41.25 -17.92 34.35
CA ASP A 1124 41.49 -17.87 32.89
C ASP A 1124 42.97 -18.17 32.51
N PRO A 1125 43.40 -18.30 31.22
CA PRO A 1125 42.62 -18.16 29.99
C PRO A 1125 42.84 -19.23 28.89
N LYS A 1126 41.85 -19.41 28.00
CA LYS A 1126 42.04 -19.39 26.53
C LYS A 1126 40.72 -19.50 25.76
#